data_AF-A0A9Q0XPL3-F1
#
_entry.id   AF-A0A9Q0XPL3-F1
#
_cell.length_a   1.000
_cell.length_b   1.000
_cell.length_c   1.000
_cell.angle_alpha   90.00
_cell.angle_beta   90.00
_cell.angle_gamma   90.00
#
_symmetry.space_group_name_H-M   'P 1'
#
loop_
_entity.id
_entity.type
_entity.pdbx_description
1 polymer ?
#
loop_
_entity_poly.entity_id
_entity_poly.type
_entity_poly.pdbx_seq_one_letter_code
_entity_poly.pdbx_strand_id
1 'polypeptide(L)'
;KLWTRSMKVAYNILHKLGTKQEPMVRPGDRVALVFPNNDPAAFMVAFYGCLLAEVVPVPIEVPLTRKDAGSQQIGFLLGSCGVTVALTSDACHKGLPKSPTGEIPQFKGWPKLLWFVTESKHLSKPPRDWFPHIKDANNDTAYIEYKTCKDGSVLGVTVTRIALLTHCQALTQACGYTEAETIVNVLDFKKDVGLWHGILTSVMNMMHVISIPYSLMKVNPLSWIQKVCQYKAKVACVKSRDMHWALVAHRDQRDINLSSLRMLIVADGANPWSISSCDAFLNVFQSKGLRQEVICPCASSPEALTVAIRRPTDDSNQPPGRGVLSMHGLTYGVIRVDSEEKLSVLTVQDVGLVMPGAIMCAVKPDGVPQLCRTDEVGELCVCAIATGTSYYGLSGMTKNTFEVFPMTSSGAPISEYPFIRTGLLGFIGPGGLVFVVGKMDGLMVVSGRRHNADDIVATALAVEPMKFVYRGRIAVFSVSVLHDERIVIVAEQRPDSTEEDSFQWMSRVLQAIDSIHQVGVYCLALVPANTLPKTPLGGIHLSETKQLFLEGALHPCNVLMCPHTCVTNLPKPRQKQPEIGPASVMVGNLVSGKRIAQASGRDLGQIEDNDQARKFLFLSEVLQWRAQTTPDHVLYTLLNCRGTIANSLTCVQLHKRAEKIAVMLMERGHLQDGDHVALVYPPGIDLIAAFYGCLYAGCVPITVRPPHPQNIATTLPTVKMIVEVSRSACLMTTQLICKLLRSREAGAAVDVRTWPPILDTDDLPKKRPPQIYKPSNPDTLAYLDFSVSTTGMLAGVKMSHAATSAFCRSIKLQCELYPSREVAICLDPYCGLGFVLWCLCSVYSGHQSILIPPSELETTPALWLLAVSQYKVRDTFCSYSVMELCTKGLGSQTESLKARGLDLSRVRTCVVVAEERPRIALTQSFSKLFKDLGLHPRAVSTSFGCRVNLAICLQGTSGPDPTTVYVDMRALRHDRVRLVERGSPHSLPLMESGKILPGVRIIIANPETKGPLGDSHLGEIWVHSAHNASGYFTIYGDESLQSDHFNSRLSFGDTQTIWARTGYLGFLRRTELTDANGERHDALYVVGALDEAMELRGMRYHPIDIETSVIRAHKSVTECAVFTWTNLLVVVVELDGSEQEALDLVPLVTNVVLEEHYLIVGVVVVVDVGVIPINSRGEKQRMHLRDGFLADQLDPIYVAYNM
;
A
#
# COMPACT_ATOMS: atom_id res chain seq x y z
N LYS A 1 -0.63 -44.62 40.12
CA LYS A 1 -0.37 -44.71 38.65
C LYS A 1 0.43 -43.50 38.12
N LEU A 2 0.02 -42.26 38.41
CA LEU A 2 0.73 -41.03 38.02
C LEU A 2 2.21 -41.07 38.44
N TRP A 3 2.50 -41.31 39.72
CA TRP A 3 3.86 -41.46 40.26
C TRP A 3 4.71 -42.44 39.46
N THR A 4 4.28 -43.70 39.36
CA THR A 4 5.01 -44.77 38.66
C THR A 4 5.28 -44.47 37.19
N ARG A 5 4.34 -43.81 36.49
CA ARG A 5 4.53 -43.41 35.09
C ARG A 5 5.51 -42.24 34.97
N SER A 6 5.42 -41.26 35.87
CA SER A 6 6.30 -40.10 35.90
C SER A 6 7.74 -40.51 36.22
N MET A 7 7.95 -41.46 37.15
CA MET A 7 9.28 -42.06 37.40
C MET A 7 9.88 -42.71 36.15
N LYS A 8 9.08 -43.42 35.36
CA LYS A 8 9.56 -44.00 34.09
C LYS A 8 9.99 -42.91 33.13
N VAL A 9 9.19 -41.85 32.98
CA VAL A 9 9.55 -40.72 32.11
C VAL A 9 10.85 -40.09 32.58
N ALA A 10 10.96 -39.76 33.87
CA ALA A 10 12.16 -39.16 34.46
C ALA A 10 13.43 -40.00 34.22
N TYR A 11 13.36 -41.31 34.47
CA TYR A 11 14.49 -42.21 34.23
C TYR A 11 14.91 -42.24 32.75
N ASN A 12 13.95 -42.33 31.83
CA ASN A 12 14.28 -42.42 30.40
C ASN A 12 14.82 -41.09 29.86
N ILE A 13 14.31 -39.95 30.34
CA ILE A 13 14.83 -38.62 29.96
C ILE A 13 16.31 -38.49 30.34
N LEU A 14 16.68 -38.90 31.56
CA LEU A 14 18.05 -38.76 32.05
C LEU A 14 19.04 -39.80 31.49
N HIS A 15 18.58 -41.02 31.19
CA HIS A 15 19.48 -42.16 30.92
C HIS A 15 19.34 -42.81 29.54
N LYS A 16 18.27 -42.51 28.80
CA LYS A 16 17.99 -43.15 27.49
C LYS A 16 18.01 -42.17 26.33
N LEU A 17 18.03 -40.87 26.59
CA LEU A 17 18.19 -39.83 25.58
C LEU A 17 19.68 -39.46 25.42
N GLY A 18 20.25 -39.73 24.24
CA GLY A 18 21.68 -39.51 23.95
C GLY A 18 22.53 -40.79 24.02
N THR A 19 23.85 -40.63 24.10
CA THR A 19 24.77 -41.78 24.26
C THR A 19 25.08 -42.00 25.74
N LYS A 20 25.54 -43.19 26.13
CA LYS A 20 25.91 -43.47 27.54
C LYS A 20 26.99 -42.54 28.11
N GLN A 21 27.80 -41.92 27.25
CA GLN A 21 28.89 -41.02 27.65
C GLN A 21 28.47 -39.55 27.65
N GLU A 22 27.48 -39.18 26.84
CA GLU A 22 26.93 -37.81 26.77
C GLU A 22 25.39 -37.86 26.82
N PRO A 23 24.78 -37.70 28.02
CA PRO A 23 23.34 -37.60 28.13
C PRO A 23 22.87 -36.30 27.46
N MET A 24 21.82 -36.42 26.64
CA MET A 24 21.31 -35.30 25.84
C MET A 24 20.50 -34.29 26.68
N VAL A 25 19.99 -34.72 27.83
CA VAL A 25 19.24 -33.87 28.78
C VAL A 25 19.84 -34.04 30.16
N ARG A 26 20.13 -32.92 30.83
CA ARG A 26 20.68 -32.84 32.18
C ARG A 26 19.71 -32.07 33.11
N PRO A 27 19.81 -32.26 34.43
CA PRO A 27 19.16 -31.39 35.40
C PRO A 27 19.40 -29.90 35.07
N GLY A 28 18.34 -29.09 35.05
CA GLY A 28 18.35 -27.67 34.67
C GLY A 28 18.10 -27.38 33.17
N ASP A 29 18.12 -28.40 32.31
CA ASP A 29 17.75 -28.22 30.90
C ASP A 29 16.26 -27.95 30.74
N ARG A 30 15.89 -27.29 29.63
CA ARG A 30 14.51 -26.96 29.31
C ARG A 30 13.99 -27.94 28.26
N VAL A 31 12.78 -28.44 28.48
CA VAL A 31 12.15 -29.43 27.59
C VAL A 31 10.73 -28.97 27.25
N ALA A 32 10.39 -28.96 25.95
CA ALA A 32 9.04 -28.61 25.51
C ALA A 32 8.06 -29.73 25.84
N LEU A 33 6.88 -29.38 26.35
CA LEU A 33 5.76 -30.30 26.50
C LEU A 33 4.71 -29.97 25.43
N VAL A 34 4.57 -30.86 24.45
CA VAL A 34 3.66 -30.71 23.30
C VAL A 34 2.58 -31.77 23.38
N PHE A 35 1.45 -31.43 24.00
CA PHE A 35 0.34 -32.36 24.22
C PHE A 35 -1.00 -31.79 23.73
N PRO A 36 -1.85 -32.65 23.13
CA PRO A 36 -3.15 -32.23 22.62
C PRO A 36 -4.10 -31.98 23.79
N ASN A 37 -5.04 -31.06 23.60
CA ASN A 37 -5.99 -30.64 24.64
C ASN A 37 -6.96 -31.74 25.12
N ASN A 38 -6.93 -32.93 24.52
CA ASN A 38 -7.72 -34.09 24.92
C ASN A 38 -6.93 -35.14 25.72
N ASP A 39 -5.64 -34.94 26.00
CA ASP A 39 -4.79 -35.88 26.75
C ASP A 39 -4.10 -35.23 27.98
N PRO A 40 -4.89 -34.76 28.98
CA PRO A 40 -4.33 -34.17 30.20
C PRO A 40 -3.52 -35.19 31.01
N ALA A 41 -3.86 -36.48 30.93
CA ALA A 41 -3.20 -37.52 31.71
C ALA A 41 -1.74 -37.76 31.26
N ALA A 42 -1.49 -37.81 29.95
CA ALA A 42 -0.11 -37.91 29.45
C ALA A 42 0.69 -36.64 29.72
N PHE A 43 0.07 -35.46 29.59
CA PHE A 43 0.70 -34.20 29.96
C PHE A 43 1.13 -34.19 31.44
N MET A 44 0.25 -34.55 32.37
CA MET A 44 0.58 -34.62 33.81
C MET A 44 1.76 -35.55 34.09
N VAL A 45 1.77 -36.73 33.46
CA VAL A 45 2.85 -37.70 33.59
C VAL A 45 4.18 -37.13 33.08
N ALA A 46 4.16 -36.38 31.98
CA ALA A 46 5.34 -35.73 31.43
C ALA A 46 5.81 -34.56 32.30
N PHE A 47 4.90 -33.70 32.75
CA PHE A 47 5.18 -32.55 33.60
C PHE A 47 5.84 -32.96 34.92
N TYR A 48 5.23 -33.87 35.68
CA TYR A 48 5.84 -34.41 36.90
C TYR A 48 7.08 -35.26 36.61
N GLY A 49 7.16 -35.91 35.45
CA GLY A 49 8.36 -36.58 34.98
C GLY A 49 9.55 -35.63 34.83
N CYS A 50 9.34 -34.43 34.28
CA CYS A 50 10.35 -33.37 34.20
C CYS A 50 10.76 -32.90 35.60
N LEU A 51 9.79 -32.64 36.50
CA LEU A 51 10.10 -32.20 37.87
C LEU A 51 10.95 -33.22 38.65
N LEU A 52 10.65 -34.51 38.51
CA LEU A 52 11.41 -35.63 39.09
C LEU A 52 12.79 -35.83 38.45
N ALA A 53 12.95 -35.43 37.19
CA ALA A 53 14.24 -35.42 36.49
C ALA A 53 15.06 -34.15 36.74
N GLU A 54 14.53 -33.20 37.51
CA GLU A 54 15.08 -31.85 37.70
C GLU A 54 15.24 -31.06 36.39
N VAL A 55 14.41 -31.37 35.40
CA VAL A 55 14.34 -30.68 34.09
C VAL A 55 13.19 -29.67 34.13
N VAL A 56 13.36 -28.53 33.47
CA VAL A 56 12.38 -27.44 33.43
C VAL A 56 11.41 -27.66 32.26
N PRO A 57 10.15 -28.02 32.51
CA PRO A 57 9.16 -28.14 31.44
C PRO A 57 8.75 -26.76 30.92
N VAL A 58 8.58 -26.68 29.60
CA VAL A 58 8.02 -25.53 28.88
C VAL A 58 6.74 -26.00 28.18
N PRO A 59 5.56 -25.88 28.83
CA PRO A 59 4.28 -26.24 28.22
C PRO A 59 3.98 -25.34 27.04
N ILE A 60 3.72 -25.93 25.87
CA ILE A 60 3.33 -25.18 24.66
C ILE A 60 2.14 -25.85 23.97
N GLU A 61 1.50 -25.11 23.08
CA GLU A 61 0.42 -25.62 22.24
C GLU A 61 0.95 -26.52 21.11
N VAL A 62 0.07 -27.39 20.61
CA VAL A 62 0.38 -28.26 19.46
C VAL A 62 0.34 -27.41 18.19
N PRO A 63 1.39 -27.40 17.35
CA PRO A 63 1.34 -26.73 16.05
C PRO A 63 0.45 -27.54 15.10
N LEU A 64 -0.78 -27.07 14.84
CA LEU A 64 -1.79 -27.84 14.10
C LEU A 64 -1.56 -27.81 12.58
N THR A 65 -0.95 -26.74 12.05
CA THR A 65 -0.63 -26.62 10.62
C THR A 65 0.74 -25.94 10.39
N ARG A 66 1.26 -26.00 9.16
CA ARG A 66 2.49 -25.26 8.78
C ARG A 66 2.30 -23.74 8.75
N LYS A 67 1.04 -23.27 8.68
CA LYS A 67 0.65 -21.85 8.61
C LYS A 67 -0.06 -21.40 9.89
N ASP A 68 0.11 -22.13 10.99
CA ASP A 68 -0.65 -21.85 12.21
C ASP A 68 -0.21 -20.52 12.83
N ALA A 69 -1.20 -19.71 13.15
CA ALA A 69 -1.14 -18.45 13.86
C ALA A 69 -0.21 -18.54 15.08
N GLY A 70 0.79 -17.67 15.19
CA GLY A 70 1.64 -17.58 16.40
C GLY A 70 2.67 -18.71 16.58
N SER A 71 2.70 -19.73 15.70
CA SER A 71 3.62 -20.86 15.81
C SER A 71 5.09 -20.44 15.68
N GLN A 72 5.39 -19.46 14.82
CA GLN A 72 6.76 -18.97 14.64
C GLN A 72 7.29 -18.30 15.92
N GLN A 73 6.47 -17.52 16.62
CA GLN A 73 6.84 -16.82 17.84
C GLN A 73 7.09 -17.79 19.01
N ILE A 74 6.31 -18.87 19.10
CA ILE A 74 6.60 -19.98 20.02
C ILE A 74 7.96 -20.62 19.69
N GLY A 75 8.27 -20.79 18.39
CA GLY A 75 9.59 -21.27 17.95
C GLY A 75 10.75 -20.42 18.45
N PHE A 76 10.62 -19.09 18.39
CA PHE A 76 11.63 -18.17 18.93
C PHE A 76 11.79 -18.32 20.45
N LEU A 77 10.69 -18.47 21.20
CA LEU A 77 10.75 -18.76 22.63
C LEU A 77 11.51 -20.07 22.90
N LEU A 78 11.20 -21.15 22.17
CA LEU A 78 11.89 -22.44 22.32
C LEU A 78 13.39 -22.33 22.01
N GLY A 79 13.73 -21.57 20.97
CA GLY A 79 15.12 -21.27 20.62
C GLY A 79 15.85 -20.49 21.72
N SER A 80 15.22 -19.46 22.27
CA SER A 80 15.75 -18.68 23.40
C SER A 80 15.94 -19.54 24.65
N CYS A 81 14.95 -20.39 24.95
CA CYS A 81 15.03 -21.38 26.02
C CYS A 81 16.08 -22.48 25.76
N GLY A 82 16.70 -22.56 24.58
CA GLY A 82 17.69 -23.59 24.24
C GLY A 82 17.10 -25.01 24.24
N VAL A 83 15.82 -25.14 23.89
CA VAL A 83 15.11 -26.43 23.91
C VAL A 83 15.56 -27.29 22.74
N THR A 84 16.01 -28.52 23.05
CA THR A 84 16.45 -29.52 22.07
C THR A 84 15.53 -30.76 22.05
N VAL A 85 14.68 -30.93 23.07
CA VAL A 85 13.80 -32.10 23.23
C VAL A 85 12.36 -31.65 23.42
N ALA A 86 11.43 -32.34 22.74
CA ALA A 86 9.99 -32.18 22.92
C ALA A 86 9.36 -33.50 23.36
N LEU A 87 8.69 -33.49 24.51
CA LEU A 87 7.89 -34.61 24.99
C LEU A 87 6.48 -34.52 24.44
N THR A 88 5.94 -35.64 23.98
CA THR A 88 4.60 -35.70 23.39
C THR A 88 3.95 -37.08 23.62
N SER A 89 2.67 -37.21 23.25
CA SER A 89 1.95 -38.51 23.25
C SER A 89 2.03 -39.19 21.87
N ASP A 90 1.74 -40.49 21.79
CA ASP A 90 1.78 -41.24 20.50
C ASP A 90 0.73 -40.68 19.53
N ALA A 91 -0.46 -40.35 20.05
CA ALA A 91 -1.54 -39.74 19.28
C ALA A 91 -1.11 -38.39 18.69
N CYS A 92 -0.46 -37.54 19.49
CA CYS A 92 0.02 -36.24 19.05
C CYS A 92 1.15 -36.36 18.02
N HIS A 93 2.15 -37.21 18.29
CA HIS A 93 3.27 -37.46 17.38
C HIS A 93 2.79 -37.96 16.01
N LYS A 94 1.74 -38.79 15.97
CA LYS A 94 1.11 -39.26 14.74
C LYS A 94 0.32 -38.17 14.01
N GLY A 95 -0.29 -37.24 14.76
CA GLY A 95 -1.09 -36.14 14.23
C GLY A 95 -0.30 -34.92 13.77
N LEU A 96 0.99 -34.80 14.14
CA LEU A 96 1.86 -33.72 13.67
C LEU A 96 2.06 -33.82 12.14
N PRO A 97 2.19 -32.67 11.43
CA PRO A 97 2.51 -32.66 10.01
C PRO A 97 3.75 -33.50 9.70
N LYS A 98 3.71 -34.33 8.65
CA LYS A 98 4.85 -35.14 8.21
C LYS A 98 5.26 -34.76 6.79
N SER A 99 6.55 -34.88 6.53
CA SER A 99 7.11 -34.81 5.18
C SER A 99 6.76 -36.09 4.39
N PRO A 100 6.94 -36.11 3.06
CA PRO A 100 6.75 -37.33 2.25
C PRO A 100 7.60 -38.52 2.72
N THR A 101 8.73 -38.26 3.41
CA THR A 101 9.61 -39.27 4.00
C THR A 101 9.16 -39.75 5.37
N GLY A 102 8.06 -39.23 5.92
CA GLY A 102 7.48 -39.64 7.20
C GLY A 102 8.07 -38.94 8.44
N GLU A 103 9.07 -38.08 8.26
CA GLU A 103 9.67 -37.28 9.34
C GLU A 103 8.85 -36.01 9.61
N ILE A 104 8.81 -35.57 10.87
CA ILE A 104 8.21 -34.28 11.25
C ILE A 104 9.14 -33.18 10.71
N PRO A 105 8.67 -32.32 9.79
CA PRO A 105 9.48 -31.25 9.23
C PRO A 105 9.82 -30.23 10.30
N GLN A 106 10.96 -29.56 10.16
CA GLN A 106 11.30 -28.43 11.02
C GLN A 106 10.27 -27.31 10.80
N PHE A 107 9.57 -26.91 11.87
CA PHE A 107 8.67 -25.77 11.83
C PHE A 107 9.46 -24.47 11.67
N LYS A 108 8.93 -23.52 10.89
CA LYS A 108 9.59 -22.24 10.65
C LYS A 108 9.80 -21.50 11.98
N GLY A 109 11.04 -21.11 12.27
CA GLY A 109 11.42 -20.43 13.51
C GLY A 109 11.65 -21.35 14.72
N TRP A 110 11.36 -22.65 14.63
CA TRP A 110 11.61 -23.59 15.72
C TRP A 110 13.04 -24.12 15.70
N PRO A 111 13.65 -24.40 16.88
CA PRO A 111 14.90 -25.15 16.95
C PRO A 111 14.70 -26.59 16.43
N LYS A 112 15.81 -27.28 16.14
CA LYS A 112 15.77 -28.70 15.80
C LYS A 112 15.41 -29.50 17.05
N LEU A 113 14.23 -30.11 17.06
CA LEU A 113 13.72 -30.86 18.21
C LEU A 113 13.83 -32.36 18.00
N LEU A 114 14.30 -33.07 19.03
CA LEU A 114 14.08 -34.50 19.17
C LEU A 114 12.71 -34.74 19.81
N TRP A 115 11.84 -35.45 19.10
CA TRP A 115 10.52 -35.83 19.60
C TRP A 115 10.59 -37.12 20.42
N PHE A 116 10.09 -37.08 21.65
CA PHE A 116 10.10 -38.23 22.55
C PHE A 116 8.68 -38.56 23.06
N VAL A 117 8.25 -39.81 22.85
CA VAL A 117 6.91 -40.27 23.20
C VAL A 117 6.87 -40.81 24.63
N THR A 118 6.00 -40.25 25.47
CA THR A 118 5.96 -40.52 26.93
C THR A 118 5.08 -41.71 27.34
N GLU A 119 4.55 -42.47 26.38
CA GLU A 119 3.71 -43.63 26.67
C GLU A 119 4.51 -44.83 27.20
N SER A 120 3.95 -45.54 28.17
CA SER A 120 4.65 -46.60 28.90
C SER A 120 5.12 -47.79 28.04
N LYS A 121 4.54 -47.99 26.84
CA LYS A 121 4.95 -49.04 25.89
C LYS A 121 6.31 -48.75 25.25
N HIS A 122 6.72 -47.48 25.21
CA HIS A 122 7.99 -47.01 24.65
C HIS A 122 9.06 -46.74 25.72
N LEU A 123 8.70 -46.82 27.01
CA LEU A 123 9.59 -46.48 28.12
C LEU A 123 10.16 -47.71 28.81
N SER A 124 11.46 -47.70 29.06
CA SER A 124 12.12 -48.72 29.89
C SER A 124 11.73 -48.55 31.36
N LYS A 125 11.63 -49.65 32.11
CA LYS A 125 11.45 -49.57 33.57
C LYS A 125 12.77 -49.13 34.23
N PRO A 126 12.73 -48.23 35.24
CA PRO A 126 13.91 -47.92 36.02
C PRO A 126 14.38 -49.17 36.81
N PRO A 127 15.69 -49.31 37.07
CA PRO A 127 16.25 -50.26 38.03
C PRO A 127 15.60 -50.11 39.41
N ARG A 128 15.57 -51.18 40.22
CA ARG A 128 14.90 -51.19 41.54
C ARG A 128 15.56 -50.25 42.55
N ASP A 129 16.85 -49.98 42.37
CA ASP A 129 17.72 -49.13 43.16
C ASP A 129 17.72 -47.67 42.69
N TRP A 130 17.11 -47.37 41.54
CA TRP A 130 17.02 -46.00 41.04
C TRP A 130 15.83 -45.25 41.65
N PHE A 131 16.11 -44.15 42.33
CA PHE A 131 15.12 -43.20 42.84
C PHE A 131 15.45 -41.79 42.37
N PRO A 132 14.44 -40.98 41.97
CA PRO A 132 14.66 -39.58 41.63
C PRO A 132 15.10 -38.80 42.86
N HIS A 133 16.00 -37.85 42.67
CA HIS A 133 16.41 -36.94 43.72
C HIS A 133 15.32 -35.90 43.96
N ILE A 134 14.76 -35.87 45.18
CA ILE A 134 13.68 -34.94 45.55
C ILE A 134 14.32 -33.83 46.38
N LYS A 135 14.48 -32.65 45.78
CA LYS A 135 14.97 -31.44 46.46
C LYS A 135 13.85 -30.73 47.22
N ASP A 136 14.23 -30.05 48.29
CA ASP A 136 13.37 -29.07 48.96
C ASP A 136 12.99 -27.92 48.00
N ALA A 137 11.86 -27.28 48.27
CA ALA A 137 11.40 -26.15 47.48
C ALA A 137 12.37 -24.97 47.61
N ASN A 138 13.04 -24.61 46.51
CA ASN A 138 14.07 -23.58 46.44
C ASN A 138 13.74 -22.56 45.32
N ASN A 139 14.69 -21.67 45.04
CA ASN A 139 14.56 -20.65 43.98
C ASN A 139 14.91 -21.15 42.57
N ASP A 140 15.13 -22.46 42.37
CA ASP A 140 15.35 -22.99 41.03
C ASP A 140 14.04 -22.92 40.24
N THR A 141 14.15 -22.68 38.93
CA THR A 141 13.00 -22.67 38.01
C THR A 141 12.29 -24.02 38.03
N ALA A 142 11.01 -24.03 38.36
CA ALA A 142 10.16 -25.20 38.31
C ALA A 142 9.61 -25.44 36.90
N TYR A 143 9.13 -24.39 36.24
CA TYR A 143 8.64 -24.43 34.87
C TYR A 143 8.67 -23.04 34.22
N ILE A 144 8.50 -22.99 32.89
CA ILE A 144 8.37 -21.73 32.15
C ILE A 144 7.01 -21.72 31.46
N GLU A 145 6.17 -20.75 31.80
CA GLU A 145 4.88 -20.51 31.17
C GLU A 145 5.02 -19.45 30.06
N TYR A 146 4.35 -19.61 28.93
CA TYR A 146 4.43 -18.62 27.86
C TYR A 146 3.26 -17.63 27.89
N LYS A 147 3.55 -16.35 27.61
CA LYS A 147 2.59 -15.26 27.43
C LYS A 147 2.71 -14.70 26.02
N THR A 148 1.59 -14.33 25.41
CA THR A 148 1.55 -13.58 24.13
C THR A 148 1.22 -12.12 24.41
N CYS A 149 2.03 -11.19 23.88
CA CYS A 149 1.86 -9.75 24.06
C CYS A 149 0.99 -9.11 22.97
N LYS A 150 0.58 -7.84 23.16
CA LYS A 150 -0.21 -7.05 22.19
C LYS A 150 0.41 -7.00 20.78
N ASP A 151 1.74 -7.01 20.67
CA ASP A 151 2.48 -6.99 19.41
C ASP A 151 2.67 -8.38 18.78
N GLY A 152 2.15 -9.44 19.42
CA GLY A 152 2.29 -10.83 18.99
C GLY A 152 3.58 -11.51 19.44
N SER A 153 4.48 -10.81 20.12
CA SER A 153 5.67 -11.43 20.72
C SER A 153 5.29 -12.43 21.82
N VAL A 154 6.12 -13.46 22.00
CA VAL A 154 5.90 -14.50 23.01
C VAL A 154 7.01 -14.44 24.05
N LEU A 155 6.65 -14.30 25.31
CA LEU A 155 7.56 -14.21 26.45
C LEU A 155 7.46 -15.48 27.32
N GLY A 156 8.58 -15.93 27.88
CA GLY A 156 8.60 -17.04 28.84
C GLY A 156 8.69 -16.53 30.28
N VAL A 157 7.61 -16.68 31.05
CA VAL A 157 7.57 -16.36 32.48
C VAL A 157 8.13 -17.54 33.28
N THR A 158 9.17 -17.29 34.06
CA THR A 158 9.81 -18.28 34.92
C THR A 158 9.14 -18.34 36.29
N VAL A 159 8.74 -19.55 36.70
CA VAL A 159 8.15 -19.80 38.02
C VAL A 159 9.07 -20.73 38.79
N THR A 160 9.44 -20.36 40.01
CA THR A 160 10.36 -21.14 40.86
C THR A 160 9.64 -22.25 41.62
N ARG A 161 10.40 -23.20 42.16
CA ARG A 161 9.85 -24.32 42.96
C ARG A 161 9.15 -23.84 44.22
N ILE A 162 9.71 -22.85 44.90
CA ILE A 162 9.07 -22.25 46.07
C ILE A 162 7.80 -21.49 45.69
N ALA A 163 7.82 -20.68 44.62
CA ALA A 163 6.64 -19.94 44.16
C ALA A 163 5.50 -20.89 43.78
N LEU A 164 5.81 -21.97 43.06
CA LEU A 164 4.87 -23.02 42.67
C LEU A 164 4.17 -23.65 43.89
N LEU A 165 4.96 -24.07 44.90
CA LEU A 165 4.43 -24.71 46.10
C LEU A 165 3.61 -23.73 46.95
N THR A 166 4.13 -22.52 47.18
CA THR A 166 3.44 -21.49 47.95
C THR A 166 2.14 -21.04 47.27
N HIS A 167 2.10 -20.99 45.94
CA HIS A 167 0.87 -20.71 45.20
C HIS A 167 -0.19 -21.79 45.41
N CYS A 168 0.18 -23.07 45.34
CA CYS A 168 -0.73 -24.18 45.63
C CYS A 168 -1.25 -24.12 47.09
N GLN A 169 -0.40 -23.79 48.06
CA GLN A 169 -0.79 -23.58 49.46
C GLN A 169 -1.79 -22.42 49.60
N ALA A 170 -1.50 -21.28 48.98
CA ALA A 170 -2.36 -20.11 49.00
C ALA A 170 -3.73 -20.39 48.36
N LEU A 171 -3.76 -21.13 47.24
CA LEU A 171 -5.01 -21.58 46.60
C LEU A 171 -5.79 -22.54 47.48
N THR A 172 -5.10 -23.50 48.13
CA THR A 172 -5.72 -24.44 49.07
C THR A 172 -6.42 -23.71 50.21
N GLN A 173 -5.74 -22.73 50.81
CA GLN A 173 -6.28 -21.91 51.89
C GLN A 173 -7.42 -21.01 51.41
N ALA A 174 -7.25 -20.34 50.25
CA ALA A 174 -8.25 -19.40 49.73
C ALA A 174 -9.53 -20.11 49.26
N CYS A 175 -9.40 -21.27 48.62
CA CYS A 175 -10.53 -22.03 48.09
C CYS A 175 -11.09 -23.06 49.09
N GLY A 176 -10.36 -23.35 50.17
CA GLY A 176 -10.71 -24.39 51.14
C GLY A 176 -10.77 -25.77 50.48
N TYR A 177 -9.75 -26.16 49.72
CA TYR A 177 -9.72 -27.48 49.07
C TYR A 177 -9.50 -28.60 50.08
N THR A 178 -10.17 -29.73 49.85
CA THR A 178 -10.09 -30.91 50.71
C THR A 178 -9.77 -32.18 49.92
N GLU A 179 -9.29 -33.19 50.64
CA GLU A 179 -9.03 -34.51 50.07
C GLU A 179 -10.28 -35.12 49.41
N ALA A 180 -10.07 -35.84 48.29
CA ALA A 180 -11.09 -36.50 47.49
C ALA A 180 -12.19 -35.60 46.90
N GLU A 181 -12.04 -34.27 47.00
CA GLU A 181 -12.97 -33.34 46.38
C GLU A 181 -12.92 -33.43 44.84
N THR A 182 -14.09 -33.42 44.19
CA THR A 182 -14.17 -33.52 42.73
C THR A 182 -14.27 -32.15 42.06
N ILE A 183 -13.36 -31.88 41.13
CA ILE A 183 -13.29 -30.66 40.33
C ILE A 183 -13.49 -30.94 38.83
N VAL A 184 -14.32 -30.14 38.17
CA VAL A 184 -14.49 -30.15 36.71
C VAL A 184 -13.69 -28.99 36.11
N ASN A 185 -12.70 -29.29 35.27
CA ASN A 185 -11.85 -28.28 34.64
C ASN A 185 -12.11 -28.21 33.13
N VAL A 186 -12.62 -27.07 32.66
CA VAL A 186 -12.84 -26.78 31.22
C VAL A 186 -11.69 -25.93 30.65
N LEU A 187 -10.87 -25.36 31.52
CA LEU A 187 -9.75 -24.50 31.15
C LEU A 187 -8.57 -25.31 30.61
N ASP A 188 -7.63 -24.61 29.97
CA ASP A 188 -6.39 -25.21 29.48
C ASP A 188 -5.56 -25.75 30.64
N PHE A 189 -5.30 -27.05 30.67
CA PHE A 189 -4.51 -27.68 31.72
C PHE A 189 -3.01 -27.38 31.60
N LYS A 190 -2.56 -26.73 30.51
CA LYS A 190 -1.14 -26.46 30.26
C LYS A 190 -0.65 -25.12 30.81
N LYS A 191 -1.55 -24.20 31.16
CA LYS A 191 -1.22 -22.85 31.64
C LYS A 191 -2.33 -22.24 32.48
N ASP A 192 -2.05 -21.10 33.11
CA ASP A 192 -3.01 -20.29 33.87
C ASP A 192 -3.80 -21.12 34.92
N VAL A 193 -5.00 -20.64 35.28
CA VAL A 193 -5.92 -21.26 36.25
C VAL A 193 -6.17 -22.75 35.99
N GLY A 194 -6.18 -23.19 34.73
CA GLY A 194 -6.40 -24.60 34.39
C GLY A 194 -5.22 -25.50 34.79
N LEU A 195 -3.97 -25.04 34.65
CA LEU A 195 -2.79 -25.71 35.19
C LEU A 195 -2.78 -25.64 36.72
N TRP A 196 -2.97 -24.44 37.28
CA TRP A 196 -2.79 -24.20 38.71
C TRP A 196 -3.81 -24.94 39.58
N HIS A 197 -5.10 -24.89 39.24
CA HIS A 197 -6.15 -25.59 39.98
C HIS A 197 -6.29 -27.05 39.53
N GLY A 198 -6.26 -27.29 38.21
CA GLY A 198 -6.55 -28.60 37.65
C GLY A 198 -5.43 -29.61 37.80
N ILE A 199 -4.16 -29.19 37.86
CA ILE A 199 -3.01 -30.10 37.82
C ILE A 199 -2.12 -30.00 39.06
N LEU A 200 -1.79 -28.77 39.48
CA LEU A 200 -0.82 -28.54 40.54
C LEU A 200 -1.47 -28.67 41.92
N THR A 201 -2.47 -27.82 42.19
CA THR A 201 -3.16 -27.77 43.49
C THR A 201 -3.99 -29.03 43.73
N SER A 202 -4.55 -29.64 42.68
CA SER A 202 -5.32 -30.88 42.77
C SER A 202 -4.49 -32.07 43.24
N VAL A 203 -3.23 -32.19 42.79
CA VAL A 203 -2.32 -33.25 43.22
C VAL A 203 -1.89 -33.04 44.67
N MET A 204 -1.59 -31.79 45.06
CA MET A 204 -1.24 -31.44 46.44
C MET A 204 -2.34 -31.83 47.44
N ASN A 205 -3.60 -31.62 47.06
CA ASN A 205 -4.77 -31.88 47.92
C ASN A 205 -5.43 -33.24 47.68
N MET A 206 -4.85 -34.13 46.87
CA MET A 206 -5.44 -35.44 46.56
C MET A 206 -6.89 -35.36 46.01
N MET A 207 -7.15 -34.38 45.15
CA MET A 207 -8.46 -34.15 44.53
C MET A 207 -8.68 -35.03 43.30
N HIS A 208 -9.95 -35.21 42.92
CA HIS A 208 -10.37 -35.91 41.70
C HIS A 208 -10.72 -34.91 40.58
N VAL A 209 -9.94 -34.90 39.50
CA VAL A 209 -10.07 -33.91 38.42
C VAL A 209 -10.73 -34.54 37.19
N ILE A 210 -11.77 -33.88 36.69
CA ILE A 210 -12.46 -34.23 35.44
C ILE A 210 -12.19 -33.11 34.42
N SER A 211 -11.28 -33.37 33.48
CA SER A 211 -10.97 -32.42 32.42
C SER A 211 -11.94 -32.55 31.25
N ILE A 212 -12.48 -31.43 30.78
CA ILE A 212 -13.38 -31.37 29.62
C ILE A 212 -12.63 -30.69 28.46
N PRO A 213 -12.27 -31.44 27.41
CA PRO A 213 -11.51 -30.85 26.31
C PRO A 213 -12.39 -29.91 25.48
N TYR A 214 -11.79 -28.82 24.99
CA TYR A 214 -12.46 -27.83 24.15
C TYR A 214 -13.09 -28.43 22.87
N SER A 215 -12.48 -29.47 22.30
CA SER A 215 -13.03 -30.19 21.14
C SER A 215 -14.38 -30.85 21.45
N LEU A 216 -14.59 -31.32 22.68
CA LEU A 216 -15.87 -31.87 23.13
C LEU A 216 -16.90 -30.75 23.33
N MET A 217 -16.48 -29.62 23.90
CA MET A 217 -17.34 -28.45 24.11
C MET A 217 -17.90 -27.87 22.80
N LYS A 218 -17.14 -27.96 21.70
CA LYS A 218 -17.63 -27.56 20.36
C LYS A 218 -18.82 -28.39 19.89
N VAL A 219 -18.86 -29.68 20.23
CA VAL A 219 -19.92 -30.61 19.79
C VAL A 219 -21.05 -30.67 20.81
N ASN A 220 -20.72 -30.69 22.10
CA ASN A 220 -21.66 -30.73 23.20
C ASN A 220 -21.27 -29.70 24.28
N PRO A 221 -21.79 -28.46 24.17
CA PRO A 221 -21.48 -27.40 25.13
C PRO A 221 -21.95 -27.66 26.57
N LEU A 222 -22.93 -28.54 26.77
CA LEU A 222 -23.42 -28.93 28.10
C LEU A 222 -22.55 -29.99 28.78
N SER A 223 -21.56 -30.53 28.08
CA SER A 223 -20.77 -31.67 28.58
C SER A 223 -20.17 -31.44 29.97
N TRP A 224 -19.68 -30.25 30.27
CA TRP A 224 -19.14 -29.96 31.60
C TRP A 224 -20.22 -29.93 32.70
N ILE A 225 -21.40 -29.35 32.44
CA ILE A 225 -22.55 -29.36 33.36
C ILE A 225 -23.01 -30.80 33.61
N GLN A 226 -23.09 -31.61 32.56
CA GLN A 226 -23.46 -33.02 32.67
C GLN A 226 -22.47 -33.78 33.56
N LYS A 227 -21.17 -33.47 33.47
CA LYS A 227 -20.14 -34.07 34.32
C LYS A 227 -20.19 -33.55 35.75
N VAL A 228 -20.54 -32.30 35.98
CA VAL A 228 -20.85 -31.78 37.32
C VAL A 228 -21.98 -32.59 37.95
N CYS A 229 -23.10 -32.79 37.24
CA CYS A 229 -24.23 -33.58 37.73
C CYS A 229 -23.85 -35.06 37.96
N GLN A 230 -23.18 -35.69 36.99
CA GLN A 230 -22.84 -37.11 37.02
C GLN A 230 -21.90 -37.45 38.19
N TYR A 231 -20.90 -36.62 38.43
CA TYR A 231 -19.88 -36.87 39.46
C TYR A 231 -20.13 -36.09 40.76
N LYS A 232 -21.25 -35.35 40.84
CA LYS A 232 -21.56 -34.45 41.97
C LYS A 232 -20.38 -33.53 42.31
N ALA A 233 -19.77 -32.96 41.28
CA ALA A 233 -18.58 -32.14 41.42
C ALA A 233 -18.85 -30.95 42.34
N LYS A 234 -17.89 -30.65 43.23
CA LYS A 234 -18.00 -29.54 44.17
C LYS A 234 -17.48 -28.24 43.60
N VAL A 235 -16.51 -28.34 42.69
CA VAL A 235 -15.84 -27.18 42.09
C VAL A 235 -15.84 -27.30 40.57
N ALA A 236 -16.04 -26.19 39.87
CA ALA A 236 -15.87 -26.12 38.43
C ALA A 236 -15.04 -24.89 38.02
N CYS A 237 -14.15 -25.04 37.04
CA CYS A 237 -13.34 -23.96 36.47
C CYS A 237 -13.75 -23.71 35.02
N VAL A 238 -14.22 -22.50 34.72
CA VAL A 238 -14.80 -22.11 33.43
C VAL A 238 -14.42 -20.68 33.05
N LYS A 239 -14.59 -20.32 31.77
CA LYS A 239 -14.65 -18.92 31.30
C LYS A 239 -16.11 -18.49 31.13
N SER A 240 -16.39 -17.19 31.09
CA SER A 240 -17.75 -16.69 30.84
C SER A 240 -18.32 -17.16 29.50
N ARG A 241 -17.46 -17.35 28.50
CA ARG A 241 -17.82 -17.95 27.21
C ARG A 241 -18.40 -19.36 27.36
N ASP A 242 -17.82 -20.19 28.22
CA ASP A 242 -18.23 -21.59 28.38
C ASP A 242 -19.59 -21.67 29.08
N MET A 243 -19.84 -20.77 30.03
CA MET A 243 -21.15 -20.57 30.67
C MET A 243 -22.20 -20.14 29.65
N HIS A 244 -21.85 -19.19 28.77
CA HIS A 244 -22.74 -18.72 27.72
C HIS A 244 -23.13 -19.84 26.74
N TRP A 245 -22.17 -20.65 26.30
CA TRP A 245 -22.46 -21.78 25.42
C TRP A 245 -23.37 -22.82 26.08
N ALA A 246 -23.17 -23.09 27.37
CA ALA A 246 -24.07 -23.94 28.13
C ALA A 246 -25.48 -23.33 28.25
N LEU A 247 -25.58 -22.01 28.46
CA LEU A 247 -26.86 -21.30 28.49
C LEU A 247 -27.59 -21.30 27.13
N VAL A 248 -26.89 -21.40 26.00
CA VAL A 248 -27.58 -21.57 24.71
C VAL A 248 -28.08 -23.01 24.54
N ALA A 249 -27.29 -23.99 24.98
CA ALA A 249 -27.56 -25.41 24.75
C ALA A 249 -28.54 -26.05 25.76
N HIS A 250 -28.83 -25.44 26.91
CA HIS A 250 -29.62 -26.05 28.00
C HIS A 250 -31.10 -26.35 27.67
N ARG A 251 -31.67 -25.72 26.64
CA ARG A 251 -33.13 -25.72 26.37
C ARG A 251 -33.73 -27.12 26.21
N ASP A 252 -32.93 -28.09 25.81
CA ASP A 252 -33.37 -29.46 25.51
C ASP A 252 -33.12 -30.47 26.65
N GLN A 253 -32.59 -30.04 27.81
CA GLN A 253 -32.28 -30.95 28.93
C GLN A 253 -33.06 -30.64 30.21
N ARG A 254 -33.78 -31.65 30.72
CA ARG A 254 -34.62 -31.52 31.93
C ARG A 254 -33.88 -31.90 33.23
N ASP A 255 -32.90 -32.80 33.16
CA ASP A 255 -32.23 -33.44 34.30
C ASP A 255 -30.92 -32.76 34.73
N ILE A 256 -30.93 -31.44 34.93
CA ILE A 256 -29.77 -30.68 35.42
C ILE A 256 -29.96 -30.33 36.90
N ASN A 257 -28.97 -30.65 37.74
CA ASN A 257 -28.93 -30.24 39.15
C ASN A 257 -27.51 -29.79 39.54
N LEU A 258 -27.36 -28.50 39.84
CA LEU A 258 -26.11 -27.85 40.20
C LEU A 258 -25.93 -27.62 41.71
N SER A 259 -26.85 -28.12 42.56
CA SER A 259 -26.75 -28.00 44.04
C SER A 259 -25.49 -28.61 44.65
N SER A 260 -24.81 -29.49 43.93
CA SER A 260 -23.53 -30.06 44.38
C SER A 260 -22.39 -29.06 44.37
N LEU A 261 -22.44 -28.02 43.53
CA LEU A 261 -21.40 -27.01 43.42
C LEU A 261 -21.38 -26.10 44.66
N ARG A 262 -20.20 -25.96 45.24
CA ARG A 262 -19.89 -24.91 46.23
C ARG A 262 -19.08 -23.76 45.64
N MET A 263 -18.36 -24.00 44.54
CA MET A 263 -17.52 -22.98 43.89
C MET A 263 -17.50 -23.15 42.37
N LEU A 264 -17.79 -22.07 41.66
CA LEU A 264 -17.68 -21.94 40.21
C LEU A 264 -16.69 -20.82 39.89
N ILE A 265 -15.44 -21.21 39.60
CA ILE A 265 -14.35 -20.28 39.32
C ILE A 265 -14.48 -19.76 37.89
N VAL A 266 -14.67 -18.45 37.74
CA VAL A 266 -14.77 -17.77 36.45
C VAL A 266 -13.44 -17.08 36.13
N ALA A 267 -12.68 -17.67 35.20
CA ALA A 267 -11.28 -17.34 34.93
C ALA A 267 -11.09 -16.58 33.60
N ASP A 268 -11.71 -15.41 33.46
CA ASP A 268 -11.51 -14.53 32.31
C ASP A 268 -10.26 -13.62 32.46
N GLY A 269 -9.64 -13.63 33.65
CA GLY A 269 -8.47 -12.84 34.02
C GLY A 269 -8.81 -11.37 34.32
N ALA A 270 -9.36 -10.67 33.32
CA ALA A 270 -9.88 -9.31 33.45
C ALA A 270 -11.04 -9.19 32.46
N ASN A 271 -12.28 -9.14 32.97
CA ASN A 271 -13.42 -8.82 32.13
C ASN A 271 -14.62 -8.39 33.01
N PRO A 272 -15.00 -7.11 33.04
CA PRO A 272 -16.20 -6.65 33.74
C PRO A 272 -17.49 -7.19 33.08
N TRP A 273 -17.47 -7.48 31.78
CA TRP A 273 -18.64 -8.02 31.05
C TRP A 273 -18.93 -9.49 31.34
N SER A 274 -18.01 -10.19 32.01
CA SER A 274 -18.25 -11.53 32.54
C SER A 274 -19.46 -11.55 33.49
N ILE A 275 -19.75 -10.42 34.15
CA ILE A 275 -20.87 -10.25 35.09
C ILE A 275 -22.20 -10.49 34.38
N SER A 276 -22.43 -9.88 33.21
CA SER A 276 -23.67 -10.11 32.44
C SER A 276 -23.89 -11.58 32.10
N SER A 277 -22.81 -12.31 31.80
CA SER A 277 -22.86 -13.75 31.51
C SER A 277 -23.09 -14.56 32.78
N CYS A 278 -22.51 -14.14 33.91
CA CYS A 278 -22.74 -14.73 35.22
C CYS A 278 -24.20 -14.56 35.66
N ASP A 279 -24.76 -13.36 35.52
CA ASP A 279 -26.15 -13.04 35.88
C ASP A 279 -27.13 -13.82 35.00
N ALA A 280 -26.91 -13.84 33.67
CA ALA A 280 -27.73 -14.64 32.76
C ALA A 280 -27.68 -16.14 33.11
N PHE A 281 -26.49 -16.67 33.42
CA PHE A 281 -26.32 -18.07 33.82
C PHE A 281 -27.00 -18.37 35.16
N LEU A 282 -26.83 -17.49 36.16
CA LEU A 282 -27.47 -17.61 37.46
C LEU A 282 -28.99 -17.62 37.32
N ASN A 283 -29.58 -16.67 36.59
CA ASN A 283 -31.02 -16.55 36.40
C ASN A 283 -31.65 -17.84 35.84
N VAL A 284 -30.96 -18.53 34.93
CA VAL A 284 -31.44 -19.79 34.34
C VAL A 284 -31.27 -20.97 35.32
N PHE A 285 -30.08 -21.13 35.89
CA PHE A 285 -29.72 -22.32 36.65
C PHE A 285 -30.02 -22.24 38.15
N GLN A 286 -30.50 -21.09 38.65
CA GLN A 286 -30.93 -20.95 40.05
C GLN A 286 -32.06 -21.92 40.39
N SER A 287 -33.05 -22.04 39.50
CA SER A 287 -34.14 -23.04 39.60
C SER A 287 -33.64 -24.49 39.57
N LYS A 288 -32.40 -24.72 39.12
CA LYS A 288 -31.71 -26.01 39.02
C LYS A 288 -30.68 -26.20 40.15
N GLY A 289 -30.79 -25.44 41.24
CA GLY A 289 -29.99 -25.61 42.45
C GLY A 289 -28.66 -24.83 42.48
N LEU A 290 -28.37 -23.98 41.50
CA LEU A 290 -27.20 -23.09 41.55
C LEU A 290 -27.46 -21.92 42.51
N ARG A 291 -26.55 -21.68 43.45
CA ARG A 291 -26.64 -20.57 44.41
C ARG A 291 -25.76 -19.40 43.96
N GLN A 292 -26.12 -18.17 44.32
CA GLN A 292 -25.43 -16.96 43.86
C GLN A 292 -23.99 -16.89 44.39
N GLU A 293 -23.79 -17.28 45.65
CA GLU A 293 -22.50 -17.28 46.35
C GLU A 293 -21.48 -18.26 45.76
N VAL A 294 -21.92 -19.20 44.92
CA VAL A 294 -21.07 -20.17 44.24
C VAL A 294 -20.24 -19.52 43.12
N ILE A 295 -20.72 -18.43 42.51
CA ILE A 295 -20.02 -17.75 41.42
C ILE A 295 -18.81 -16.98 41.96
N CYS A 296 -17.62 -17.41 41.56
CA CYS A 296 -16.36 -16.93 42.09
C CYS A 296 -15.48 -16.36 40.95
N PRO A 297 -15.61 -15.08 40.61
CA PRO A 297 -14.69 -14.42 39.69
C PRO A 297 -13.24 -14.50 40.21
N CYS A 298 -12.30 -14.73 39.28
CA CYS A 298 -10.89 -14.91 39.57
C CYS A 298 -10.04 -13.99 38.68
N ALA A 299 -9.20 -13.17 39.30
CA ALA A 299 -8.22 -12.32 38.64
C ALA A 299 -6.84 -12.99 38.65
N SER A 300 -6.25 -13.12 37.48
CA SER A 300 -4.97 -13.81 37.29
C SER A 300 -4.18 -13.24 36.12
N SER A 301 -2.86 -13.42 36.18
CA SER A 301 -1.91 -13.08 35.12
C SER A 301 -0.76 -14.11 35.13
N PRO A 302 -0.11 -14.41 33.99
CA PRO A 302 1.06 -15.29 33.98
C PRO A 302 2.19 -14.81 34.92
N GLU A 303 2.38 -13.51 35.05
CA GLU A 303 3.45 -12.88 35.83
C GLU A 303 3.20 -12.93 37.34
N ALA A 304 1.96 -12.75 37.78
CA ALA A 304 1.60 -12.73 39.21
C ALA A 304 0.76 -13.92 39.67
N LEU A 305 0.60 -14.94 38.81
CA LEU A 305 -0.27 -16.09 39.04
C LEU A 305 -1.71 -15.65 39.42
N THR A 306 -2.32 -16.26 40.44
CA THR A 306 -3.62 -15.82 40.95
C THR A 306 -3.45 -14.59 41.85
N VAL A 307 -4.07 -13.48 41.49
CA VAL A 307 -3.97 -12.20 42.22
C VAL A 307 -5.06 -12.08 43.29
N ALA A 308 -6.31 -12.35 42.90
CA ALA A 308 -7.47 -12.26 43.77
C ALA A 308 -8.55 -13.26 43.31
N ILE A 309 -9.31 -13.79 44.27
CA ILE A 309 -10.43 -14.69 43.99
C ILE A 309 -11.56 -14.45 45.00
N ARG A 310 -12.79 -14.42 44.50
CA ARG A 310 -13.98 -14.38 45.35
C ARG A 310 -14.20 -15.74 46.00
N ARG A 311 -14.48 -15.74 47.30
CA ARG A 311 -14.58 -16.95 48.13
C ARG A 311 -16.02 -17.09 48.66
N PRO A 312 -16.64 -18.29 48.61
CA PRO A 312 -17.88 -18.54 49.31
C PRO A 312 -17.61 -18.50 50.83
N THR A 313 -18.30 -17.65 51.58
CA THR A 313 -18.23 -17.63 53.05
C THR A 313 -19.43 -18.34 53.63
N ASP A 314 -19.24 -19.26 54.58
CA ASP A 314 -20.33 -20.03 55.21
C ASP A 314 -21.28 -19.19 56.08
N ASP A 315 -20.91 -17.94 56.42
CA ASP A 315 -21.61 -17.12 57.43
C ASP A 315 -21.97 -15.67 56.99
N SER A 316 -21.82 -15.32 55.71
CA SER A 316 -22.19 -13.96 55.26
C SER A 316 -23.16 -13.97 54.08
N ASN A 317 -24.37 -13.49 54.34
CA ASN A 317 -25.36 -13.09 53.34
C ASN A 317 -24.93 -11.81 52.58
N GLN A 318 -23.63 -11.48 52.55
CA GLN A 318 -23.16 -10.25 51.93
C GLN A 318 -23.14 -10.40 50.39
N PRO A 319 -23.93 -9.60 49.67
CA PRO A 319 -23.96 -9.65 48.21
C PRO A 319 -22.59 -9.26 47.62
N PRO A 320 -22.30 -9.64 46.37
CA PRO A 320 -21.12 -9.14 45.68
C PRO A 320 -21.09 -7.62 45.66
N GLY A 321 -19.92 -7.04 45.93
CA GLY A 321 -19.67 -5.63 45.81
C GLY A 321 -19.77 -5.24 44.34
N ARG A 322 -20.81 -4.49 43.99
CA ARG A 322 -21.04 -3.98 42.64
C ARG A 322 -20.93 -2.47 42.63
N GLY A 323 -20.33 -1.94 41.57
CA GLY A 323 -20.26 -0.51 41.29
C GLY A 323 -20.68 -0.24 39.85
N VAL A 324 -21.44 0.83 39.65
CA VAL A 324 -21.79 1.34 38.33
C VAL A 324 -20.88 2.54 38.07
N LEU A 325 -19.97 2.40 37.10
CA LEU A 325 -18.94 3.39 36.81
C LEU A 325 -19.20 4.09 35.49
N SER A 326 -18.94 5.39 35.42
CA SER A 326 -19.00 6.13 34.17
C SER A 326 -17.90 5.68 33.21
N MET A 327 -18.27 5.22 32.01
CA MET A 327 -17.31 4.86 30.95
C MET A 327 -16.46 6.07 30.56
N HIS A 328 -17.08 7.26 30.47
CA HIS A 328 -16.35 8.49 30.19
C HIS A 328 -15.26 8.77 31.25
N GLY A 329 -15.57 8.63 32.54
CA GLY A 329 -14.58 8.76 33.61
C GLY A 329 -13.43 7.77 33.50
N LEU A 330 -13.74 6.50 33.21
CA LEU A 330 -12.74 5.45 33.01
C LEU A 330 -11.76 5.78 31.87
N THR A 331 -12.21 6.50 30.84
CA THR A 331 -11.30 6.91 29.74
C THR A 331 -10.21 7.91 30.15
N TYR A 332 -10.40 8.61 31.27
CA TYR A 332 -9.38 9.47 31.89
C TYR A 332 -8.63 8.74 33.03
N GLY A 333 -8.94 7.47 33.27
CA GLY A 333 -8.40 6.71 34.39
C GLY A 333 -8.99 7.13 35.75
N VAL A 334 -10.21 7.69 35.76
CA VAL A 334 -10.86 8.19 36.98
C VAL A 334 -12.11 7.37 37.29
N ILE A 335 -12.29 7.02 38.55
CA ILE A 335 -13.44 6.29 39.06
C ILE A 335 -14.54 7.29 39.39
N ARG A 336 -15.62 7.28 38.60
CA ARG A 336 -16.83 8.06 38.86
C ARG A 336 -18.01 7.12 38.97
N VAL A 337 -18.57 7.02 40.16
CA VAL A 337 -19.78 6.23 40.41
C VAL A 337 -20.97 7.00 39.84
N ASP A 338 -21.81 6.32 39.08
CA ASP A 338 -23.08 6.83 38.56
C ASP A 338 -24.23 6.03 39.19
N SER A 339 -25.38 6.67 39.36
CA SER A 339 -26.59 6.07 39.95
C SER A 339 -27.68 5.78 38.91
N GLU A 340 -27.51 6.26 37.67
CA GLU A 340 -28.49 6.09 36.61
C GLU A 340 -28.13 4.93 35.67
N GLU A 341 -29.12 4.12 35.28
CA GLU A 341 -28.98 3.08 34.25
C GLU A 341 -28.89 3.71 32.86
N LYS A 342 -27.71 4.24 32.52
CA LYS A 342 -27.39 4.76 31.18
C LYS A 342 -26.63 3.73 30.34
N LEU A 343 -26.67 3.85 29.02
CA LEU A 343 -25.82 3.04 28.13
C LEU A 343 -24.32 3.41 28.23
N SER A 344 -24.00 4.55 28.85
CA SER A 344 -22.64 5.06 29.05
C SER A 344 -22.02 4.71 30.41
N VAL A 345 -22.60 3.73 31.12
CA VAL A 345 -22.05 3.22 32.38
C VAL A 345 -21.62 1.75 32.23
N LEU A 346 -20.59 1.39 32.98
CA LEU A 346 -20.06 0.04 33.09
C LEU A 346 -20.34 -0.49 34.49
N THR A 347 -21.06 -1.59 34.58
CA THR A 347 -21.20 -2.32 35.84
C THR A 347 -19.95 -3.17 36.06
N VAL A 348 -19.31 -2.98 37.21
CA VAL A 348 -18.15 -3.76 37.66
C VAL A 348 -18.49 -4.48 38.96
N GLN A 349 -17.91 -5.66 39.15
CA GLN A 349 -18.07 -6.49 40.34
C GLN A 349 -16.69 -6.81 40.90
N ASP A 350 -16.61 -6.90 42.22
CA ASP A 350 -15.38 -7.33 42.87
C ASP A 350 -14.98 -8.76 42.44
N VAL A 351 -13.67 -8.98 42.35
CA VAL A 351 -13.06 -10.30 42.18
C VAL A 351 -12.65 -10.91 43.52
N GLY A 352 -13.19 -10.39 44.63
CA GLY A 352 -12.87 -10.81 45.98
C GLY A 352 -11.63 -10.13 46.59
N LEU A 353 -11.03 -10.83 47.54
CA LEU A 353 -9.87 -10.37 48.29
C LEU A 353 -8.57 -10.88 47.68
N VAL A 354 -7.49 -10.13 47.91
CA VAL A 354 -6.11 -10.50 47.58
C VAL A 354 -5.76 -11.87 48.17
N MET A 355 -4.93 -12.65 47.46
CA MET A 355 -4.51 -13.98 47.91
C MET A 355 -3.79 -13.96 49.27
N PRO A 356 -3.94 -15.02 50.10
CA PRO A 356 -3.23 -15.11 51.38
C PRO A 356 -1.71 -15.00 51.20
N GLY A 357 -1.07 -14.17 52.03
CA GLY A 357 0.37 -13.92 51.96
C GLY A 357 0.82 -12.94 50.86
N ALA A 358 -0.11 -12.30 50.15
CA ALA A 358 0.18 -11.30 49.14
C ALA A 358 -0.26 -9.89 49.58
N ILE A 359 0.51 -8.88 49.18
CA ILE A 359 0.19 -7.46 49.32
C ILE A 359 -0.06 -6.89 47.92
N MET A 360 -1.08 -6.05 47.77
CA MET A 360 -1.43 -5.46 46.47
C MET A 360 -1.59 -3.95 46.56
N CYS A 361 -1.20 -3.24 45.51
CA CYS A 361 -1.46 -1.82 45.33
C CYS A 361 -1.80 -1.49 43.87
N ALA A 362 -2.44 -0.35 43.63
CA ALA A 362 -2.64 0.20 42.29
C ALA A 362 -1.62 1.32 42.03
N VAL A 363 -0.90 1.25 40.92
CA VAL A 363 0.08 2.27 40.52
C VAL A 363 -0.28 2.90 39.18
N LYS A 364 0.18 4.13 38.95
CA LYS A 364 0.03 4.77 37.65
C LYS A 364 0.76 3.94 36.58
N PRO A 365 0.10 3.62 35.45
CA PRO A 365 0.67 2.74 34.44
C PRO A 365 1.89 3.37 33.76
N ASP A 366 1.83 4.68 33.50
CA ASP A 366 2.87 5.45 32.82
C ASP A 366 3.77 6.20 33.81
N GLY A 367 5.07 6.27 33.49
CA GLY A 367 6.06 7.01 34.28
C GLY A 367 6.55 6.27 35.53
N VAL A 368 6.93 7.04 36.55
CA VAL A 368 7.36 6.48 37.85
C VAL A 368 6.16 5.77 38.50
N PRO A 369 6.31 4.55 39.05
CA PRO A 369 5.22 3.76 39.63
C PRO A 369 4.71 4.37 40.93
N GLN A 370 4.00 5.49 40.83
CA GLN A 370 3.38 6.17 41.96
C GLN A 370 2.03 5.53 42.29
N LEU A 371 1.72 5.44 43.58
CA LEU A 371 0.41 4.99 44.05
C LEU A 371 -0.72 5.84 43.45
N CYS A 372 -1.73 5.16 42.96
CA CYS A 372 -2.99 5.78 42.55
C CYS A 372 -3.75 6.30 43.77
N ARG A 373 -4.50 7.39 43.56
CA ARG A 373 -5.51 7.84 44.54
C ARG A 373 -6.70 6.87 44.56
N THR A 374 -7.54 6.97 45.59
CA THR A 374 -8.72 6.12 45.75
C THR A 374 -9.75 6.26 44.63
N ASP A 375 -9.72 7.36 43.90
CA ASP A 375 -10.57 7.67 42.75
C ASP A 375 -9.85 7.48 41.40
N GLU A 376 -8.68 6.86 41.37
CA GLU A 376 -7.90 6.61 40.15
C GLU A 376 -7.82 5.11 39.83
N VAL A 377 -7.89 4.78 38.54
CA VAL A 377 -7.60 3.44 38.03
C VAL A 377 -6.10 3.33 37.74
N GLY A 378 -5.49 2.27 38.25
CA GLY A 378 -4.07 1.97 38.06
C GLY A 378 -3.82 0.56 37.56
N GLU A 379 -2.56 0.29 37.22
CA GLU A 379 -2.10 -1.09 37.07
C GLU A 379 -1.96 -1.72 38.45
N LEU A 380 -2.58 -2.88 38.64
CA LEU A 380 -2.47 -3.65 39.87
C LEU A 380 -1.08 -4.28 39.96
N CYS A 381 -0.41 -4.09 41.08
CA CYS A 381 0.90 -4.65 41.39
C CYS A 381 0.81 -5.51 42.64
N VAL A 382 1.49 -6.65 42.66
CA VAL A 382 1.44 -7.62 43.76
C VAL A 382 2.85 -7.92 44.28
N CYS A 383 3.00 -7.96 45.61
CA CYS A 383 4.19 -8.45 46.28
C CYS A 383 3.85 -9.75 47.01
N ALA A 384 4.36 -10.89 46.54
CA ALA A 384 4.18 -12.20 47.16
C ALA A 384 5.29 -13.17 46.72
N ILE A 385 5.50 -14.26 47.47
CA ILE A 385 6.36 -15.38 47.03
C ILE A 385 5.69 -16.16 45.89
N ALA A 386 4.36 -16.23 45.90
CA ALA A 386 3.53 -16.95 44.93
C ALA A 386 3.35 -16.17 43.62
N THR A 387 4.44 -15.72 42.98
CA THR A 387 4.45 -15.03 41.68
C THR A 387 5.50 -15.62 40.73
N GLY A 388 5.46 -15.22 39.46
CA GLY A 388 6.59 -15.38 38.56
C GLY A 388 7.80 -14.55 39.01
N THR A 389 8.97 -14.87 38.47
CA THR A 389 10.24 -14.27 38.91
C THR A 389 10.98 -13.49 37.82
N SER A 390 10.88 -13.90 36.56
CA SER A 390 11.52 -13.19 35.45
C SER A 390 10.96 -13.59 34.10
N TYR A 391 11.22 -12.76 33.09
CA TYR A 391 11.14 -13.17 31.70
C TYR A 391 12.45 -13.82 31.27
N TYR A 392 12.38 -15.05 30.79
CA TYR A 392 13.55 -15.84 30.42
C TYR A 392 14.41 -15.13 29.37
N GLY A 393 15.67 -14.87 29.71
CA GLY A 393 16.65 -14.23 28.82
C GLY A 393 16.45 -12.72 28.59
N LEU A 394 15.49 -12.08 29.27
CA LEU A 394 15.12 -10.68 29.03
C LEU A 394 15.25 -9.84 30.31
N SER A 395 16.48 -9.51 30.70
CA SER A 395 16.77 -8.79 31.96
C SER A 395 16.15 -7.40 32.05
N GLY A 396 16.15 -6.63 30.95
CA GLY A 396 15.56 -5.28 30.93
C GLY A 396 14.05 -5.28 31.18
N MET A 397 13.31 -6.15 30.48
CA MET A 397 11.88 -6.35 30.70
C MET A 397 11.60 -6.93 32.09
N THR A 398 12.45 -7.84 32.55
CA THR A 398 12.33 -8.44 33.89
C THR A 398 12.34 -7.38 34.98
N LYS A 399 13.30 -6.44 34.94
CA LYS A 399 13.38 -5.36 35.93
C LYS A 399 12.13 -4.48 35.94
N ASN A 400 11.62 -4.13 34.76
CA ASN A 400 10.44 -3.27 34.64
C ASN A 400 9.14 -3.93 35.13
N THR A 401 9.05 -5.26 35.10
CA THR A 401 7.84 -6.00 35.46
C THR A 401 7.91 -6.65 36.85
N PHE A 402 9.03 -7.26 37.22
CA PHE A 402 9.18 -8.07 38.44
C PHE A 402 9.94 -7.35 39.58
N GLU A 403 10.60 -6.21 39.29
CA GLU A 403 11.38 -5.43 40.28
C GLU A 403 10.81 -4.00 40.45
N VAL A 404 9.49 -3.88 40.62
CA VAL A 404 8.82 -2.58 40.73
C VAL A 404 8.77 -2.14 42.19
N PHE A 405 9.20 -0.91 42.49
CA PHE A 405 9.10 -0.32 43.82
C PHE A 405 8.05 0.80 43.81
N PRO A 406 6.79 0.53 44.21
CA PRO A 406 5.76 1.55 44.21
C PRO A 406 6.10 2.69 45.17
N MET A 407 5.89 3.92 44.72
CA MET A 407 6.22 5.14 45.46
C MET A 407 4.96 5.80 46.01
N THR A 408 5.05 6.30 47.23
CA THR A 408 4.05 7.23 47.79
C THR A 408 4.05 8.56 47.03
N SER A 409 3.03 9.39 47.26
CA SER A 409 2.99 10.76 46.72
C SER A 409 4.18 11.63 47.15
N SER A 410 4.85 11.28 48.25
CA SER A 410 6.06 11.95 48.75
C SER A 410 7.37 11.45 48.10
N GLY A 411 7.31 10.42 47.25
CA GLY A 411 8.47 9.84 46.57
C GLY A 411 9.21 8.74 47.33
N ALA A 412 8.75 8.38 48.53
CA ALA A 412 9.30 7.25 49.30
C ALA A 412 8.66 5.91 48.88
N PRO A 413 9.43 4.80 48.81
CA PRO A 413 8.88 3.48 48.49
C PRO A 413 7.94 2.98 49.60
N ILE A 414 6.89 2.27 49.22
CA ILE A 414 5.87 1.76 50.17
C ILE A 414 6.31 0.49 50.90
N SER A 415 7.38 -0.15 50.42
CA SER A 415 7.89 -1.43 50.87
C SER A 415 9.38 -1.55 50.51
N GLU A 416 10.12 -2.30 51.32
CA GLU A 416 11.50 -2.70 51.02
C GLU A 416 11.56 -3.86 50.00
N TYR A 417 10.44 -4.54 49.78
CA TYR A 417 10.31 -5.65 48.83
C TYR A 417 9.73 -5.19 47.48
N PRO A 418 10.22 -5.75 46.36
CA PRO A 418 9.71 -5.43 45.04
C PRO A 418 8.30 -6.02 44.81
N PHE A 419 7.55 -5.33 43.97
CA PHE A 419 6.24 -5.72 43.46
C PHE A 419 6.35 -6.16 42.00
N ILE A 420 5.41 -7.00 41.59
CA ILE A 420 5.24 -7.49 40.24
C ILE A 420 4.05 -6.79 39.60
N ARG A 421 4.26 -6.19 38.42
CA ARG A 421 3.19 -5.66 37.56
C ARG A 421 2.37 -6.80 36.98
N THR A 422 1.07 -6.80 37.26
CA THR A 422 0.16 -7.89 36.84
C THR A 422 -0.34 -7.74 35.40
N GLY A 423 -0.18 -6.56 34.78
CA GLY A 423 -0.85 -6.22 33.52
C GLY A 423 -2.37 -6.05 33.63
N LEU A 424 -2.96 -6.14 34.83
CA LEU A 424 -4.38 -5.92 35.10
C LEU A 424 -4.62 -4.47 35.51
N LEU A 425 -5.63 -3.84 34.93
CA LEU A 425 -6.08 -2.49 35.28
C LEU A 425 -7.24 -2.58 36.27
N GLY A 426 -7.16 -1.83 37.36
CA GLY A 426 -8.14 -1.91 38.43
C GLY A 426 -7.90 -0.93 39.57
N PHE A 427 -8.66 -1.14 40.64
CA PHE A 427 -8.57 -0.37 41.87
C PHE A 427 -8.96 -1.23 43.08
N ILE A 428 -8.60 -0.75 44.27
CA ILE A 428 -8.94 -1.38 45.55
C ILE A 428 -10.11 -0.61 46.16
N GLY A 429 -11.25 -1.28 46.28
CA GLY A 429 -12.47 -0.72 46.85
C GLY A 429 -12.57 -0.87 48.38
N PRO A 430 -13.70 -0.46 48.97
CA PRO A 430 -13.96 -0.61 50.40
C PRO A 430 -13.82 -2.07 50.87
N GLY A 431 -13.31 -2.27 52.09
CA GLY A 431 -13.11 -3.61 52.66
C GLY A 431 -11.96 -4.41 52.01
N GLY A 432 -11.12 -3.77 51.19
CA GLY A 432 -10.00 -4.43 50.51
C GLY A 432 -10.41 -5.27 49.29
N LEU A 433 -11.64 -5.10 48.81
CA LEU A 433 -12.15 -5.77 47.63
C LEU A 433 -11.46 -5.27 46.36
N VAL A 434 -11.06 -6.19 45.50
CA VAL A 434 -10.34 -5.87 44.26
C VAL A 434 -11.35 -5.73 43.12
N PHE A 435 -11.25 -4.64 42.36
CA PHE A 435 -12.03 -4.42 41.14
C PHE A 435 -11.10 -4.39 39.94
N VAL A 436 -11.41 -5.20 38.93
CA VAL A 436 -10.64 -5.27 37.69
C VAL A 436 -11.50 -4.72 36.55
N VAL A 437 -11.01 -3.68 35.88
CA VAL A 437 -11.72 -2.96 34.82
C VAL A 437 -11.15 -3.21 33.42
N GLY A 438 -9.97 -3.82 33.31
CA GLY A 438 -9.37 -4.15 32.02
C GLY A 438 -7.96 -4.73 32.11
N LYS A 439 -7.28 -4.82 30.96
CA LYS A 439 -5.87 -5.24 30.83
C LYS A 439 -5.03 -4.19 30.11
N MET A 440 -3.75 -4.12 30.45
CA MET A 440 -2.76 -3.28 29.76
C MET A 440 -2.61 -3.66 28.29
N ASP A 441 -2.57 -4.96 27.96
CA ASP A 441 -2.45 -5.44 26.57
C ASP A 441 -3.65 -5.08 25.69
N GLY A 442 -4.82 -4.85 26.30
CA GLY A 442 -6.05 -4.42 25.62
C GLY A 442 -6.27 -2.91 25.61
N LEU A 443 -5.36 -2.13 26.21
CA LEU A 443 -5.50 -0.68 26.31
C LEU A 443 -5.09 0.00 25.00
N MET A 444 -5.95 0.87 24.50
CA MET A 444 -5.72 1.74 23.34
C MET A 444 -5.76 3.20 23.80
N VAL A 445 -4.91 4.06 23.22
CA VAL A 445 -4.84 5.48 23.60
C VAL A 445 -5.16 6.34 22.39
N VAL A 446 -6.41 6.76 22.27
CA VAL A 446 -6.94 7.50 21.12
C VAL A 446 -7.22 8.94 21.54
N SER A 447 -6.61 9.92 20.88
CA SER A 447 -6.80 11.34 21.21
C SER A 447 -6.51 11.66 22.69
N GLY A 448 -5.52 10.97 23.28
CA GLY A 448 -5.14 11.11 24.70
C GLY A 448 -6.09 10.45 25.71
N ARG A 449 -7.15 9.78 25.26
CA ARG A 449 -8.09 9.02 26.11
C ARG A 449 -7.80 7.52 26.03
N ARG A 450 -7.97 6.83 27.16
CA ARG A 450 -7.71 5.40 27.28
C ARG A 450 -8.99 4.61 27.05
N HIS A 451 -8.98 3.66 26.12
CA HIS A 451 -10.12 2.81 25.79
C HIS A 451 -9.70 1.34 25.89
N ASN A 452 -10.50 0.51 26.54
CA ASN A 452 -10.25 -0.93 26.55
C ASN A 452 -10.89 -1.58 25.32
N ALA A 453 -10.14 -2.43 24.63
CA ALA A 453 -10.64 -3.17 23.48
C ALA A 453 -11.85 -4.05 23.83
N ASP A 454 -11.88 -4.65 25.02
CA ASP A 454 -12.99 -5.52 25.45
C ASP A 454 -14.31 -4.74 25.61
N ASP A 455 -14.25 -3.46 25.99
CA ASP A 455 -15.44 -2.61 26.10
C ASP A 455 -16.00 -2.25 24.72
N ILE A 456 -15.13 -2.01 23.75
CA ILE A 456 -15.53 -1.76 22.35
C ILE A 456 -16.14 -3.05 21.74
N VAL A 457 -15.55 -4.21 22.01
CA VAL A 457 -16.11 -5.52 21.62
C VAL A 457 -17.51 -5.71 22.22
N ALA A 458 -17.69 -5.39 23.50
CA ALA A 458 -18.98 -5.52 24.18
C ALA A 458 -20.04 -4.61 23.56
N THR A 459 -19.71 -3.35 23.26
CA THR A 459 -20.61 -2.41 22.58
C THR A 459 -20.98 -2.91 21.18
N ALA A 460 -20.02 -3.37 20.38
CA ALA A 460 -20.30 -3.91 19.05
C ALA A 460 -21.20 -5.17 19.11
N LEU A 461 -21.01 -6.03 20.13
CA LEU A 461 -21.85 -7.22 20.35
C LEU A 461 -23.27 -6.89 20.83
N ALA A 462 -23.47 -5.76 21.51
CA ALA A 462 -24.78 -5.33 21.99
C ALA A 462 -25.68 -4.82 20.84
N VAL A 463 -25.10 -4.46 19.69
CA VAL A 463 -25.83 -4.08 18.48
C VAL A 463 -26.33 -5.35 17.78
N GLU A 464 -27.66 -5.54 17.79
CA GLU A 464 -28.35 -6.71 17.21
C GLU A 464 -27.76 -8.07 17.66
N PRO A 465 -27.81 -8.38 18.96
CA PRO A 465 -27.12 -9.52 19.54
C PRO A 465 -27.52 -10.83 18.83
N MET A 466 -26.52 -11.58 18.36
CA MET A 466 -26.63 -12.93 17.79
C MET A 466 -27.40 -13.06 16.47
N LYS A 467 -27.81 -11.96 15.82
CA LYS A 467 -28.41 -12.03 14.47
C LYS A 467 -27.34 -12.01 13.38
N PHE A 468 -26.33 -11.15 13.52
CA PHE A 468 -25.35 -10.87 12.45
C PHE A 468 -23.94 -11.41 12.74
N VAL A 469 -23.38 -11.18 13.94
CA VAL A 469 -22.04 -11.64 14.35
C VAL A 469 -22.13 -12.59 15.55
N TYR A 470 -21.26 -13.61 15.62
CA TYR A 470 -21.19 -14.51 16.78
C TYR A 470 -20.36 -13.92 17.93
N ARG A 471 -20.75 -14.22 19.18
CA ARG A 471 -19.96 -13.86 20.37
C ARG A 471 -18.55 -14.49 20.28
N GLY A 472 -17.52 -13.66 20.50
CA GLY A 472 -16.11 -14.09 20.41
C GLY A 472 -15.58 -14.19 18.97
N ARG A 473 -16.19 -13.46 18.02
CA ARG A 473 -15.73 -13.32 16.63
C ARG A 473 -15.46 -11.86 16.21
N ILE A 474 -15.10 -10.99 17.15
CA ILE A 474 -14.75 -9.59 16.91
C ILE A 474 -13.34 -9.32 17.42
N ALA A 475 -12.45 -8.86 16.54
CA ALA A 475 -11.15 -8.33 16.86
C ALA A 475 -11.24 -6.80 16.94
N VAL A 476 -10.73 -6.21 18.02
CA VAL A 476 -10.57 -4.76 18.15
C VAL A 476 -9.12 -4.48 18.48
N PHE A 477 -8.49 -3.59 17.71
CA PHE A 477 -7.11 -3.16 17.92
C PHE A 477 -6.92 -1.74 17.40
N SER A 478 -5.79 -1.13 17.75
CA SER A 478 -5.41 0.18 17.22
C SER A 478 -4.30 0.11 16.17
N VAL A 479 -4.36 1.02 15.19
CA VAL A 479 -3.30 1.31 14.21
C VAL A 479 -2.81 2.75 14.40
N SER A 480 -1.52 3.00 14.17
CA SER A 480 -0.97 4.36 14.28
C SER A 480 -1.22 5.10 12.96
N VAL A 481 -1.86 6.26 13.02
CA VAL A 481 -2.10 7.14 11.86
C VAL A 481 -1.74 8.57 12.27
N LEU A 482 -0.83 9.22 11.55
CA LEU A 482 -0.38 10.60 11.84
C LEU A 482 0.05 10.83 13.31
N HIS A 483 0.75 9.84 13.90
CA HIS A 483 1.25 9.84 15.29
C HIS A 483 0.21 9.65 16.40
N ASP A 484 -1.01 9.24 16.08
CA ASP A 484 -2.05 8.97 17.06
C ASP A 484 -2.71 7.61 16.77
N GLU A 485 -3.24 6.94 17.80
CA GLU A 485 -3.86 5.62 17.63
C GLU A 485 -5.27 5.74 17.07
N ARG A 486 -5.65 4.81 16.19
CA ARG A 486 -6.95 4.77 15.53
C ARG A 486 -7.56 3.38 15.65
N ILE A 487 -8.82 3.31 16.06
CA ILE A 487 -9.51 2.03 16.33
C ILE A 487 -9.87 1.35 15.01
N VAL A 488 -9.52 0.08 14.90
CA VAL A 488 -9.93 -0.82 13.82
C VAL A 488 -10.73 -1.98 14.42
N ILE A 489 -11.85 -2.29 13.80
CA ILE A 489 -12.74 -3.39 14.19
C ILE A 489 -12.82 -4.38 13.03
N VAL A 490 -12.53 -5.65 13.30
CA VAL A 490 -12.71 -6.73 12.35
C VAL A 490 -13.69 -7.74 12.93
N ALA A 491 -14.78 -8.03 12.24
CA ALA A 491 -15.80 -8.96 12.72
C ALA A 491 -16.13 -10.06 11.69
N GLU A 492 -16.35 -11.27 12.17
CA GLU A 492 -16.78 -12.40 11.35
C GLU A 492 -18.30 -12.33 11.14
N GLN A 493 -18.75 -12.11 9.91
CA GLN A 493 -20.17 -12.09 9.56
C GLN A 493 -20.72 -13.51 9.38
N ARG A 494 -22.04 -13.66 9.53
CA ARG A 494 -22.71 -14.94 9.28
C ARG A 494 -22.81 -15.23 7.78
N PRO A 495 -22.89 -16.52 7.38
CA PRO A 495 -22.94 -16.91 5.96
C PRO A 495 -24.15 -16.35 5.21
N ASP A 496 -25.30 -16.19 5.89
CA ASP A 496 -26.58 -15.82 5.27
C ASP A 496 -26.83 -14.30 5.27
N SER A 497 -25.78 -13.50 5.47
CA SER A 497 -25.84 -12.04 5.58
C SER A 497 -25.80 -11.35 4.22
N THR A 498 -26.72 -10.42 3.96
CA THR A 498 -26.68 -9.56 2.75
C THR A 498 -25.74 -8.36 2.93
N GLU A 499 -25.36 -7.70 1.84
CA GLU A 499 -24.59 -6.45 1.89
C GLU A 499 -25.36 -5.33 2.63
N GLU A 500 -26.67 -5.21 2.40
CA GLU A 500 -27.51 -4.24 3.11
C GLU A 500 -27.51 -4.49 4.63
N ASP A 501 -27.66 -5.75 5.06
CA ASP A 501 -27.56 -6.12 6.48
C ASP A 501 -26.18 -5.74 7.05
N SER A 502 -25.13 -5.93 6.25
CA SER A 502 -23.74 -5.61 6.61
C SER A 502 -23.56 -4.12 6.88
N PHE A 503 -23.95 -3.25 5.94
CA PHE A 503 -23.84 -1.80 6.10
C PHE A 503 -24.75 -1.26 7.21
N GLN A 504 -25.96 -1.81 7.37
CA GLN A 504 -26.84 -1.43 8.48
C GLN A 504 -26.21 -1.76 9.84
N TRP A 505 -25.63 -2.96 9.99
CA TRP A 505 -24.96 -3.36 11.22
C TRP A 505 -23.72 -2.48 11.49
N MET A 506 -22.88 -2.27 10.48
CA MET A 506 -21.69 -1.40 10.58
C MET A 506 -22.06 0.01 11.04
N SER A 507 -23.06 0.64 10.40
CA SER A 507 -23.52 1.99 10.75
C SER A 507 -24.02 2.10 12.20
N ARG A 508 -24.81 1.12 12.66
CA ARG A 508 -25.29 1.08 14.04
C ARG A 508 -24.17 0.86 15.06
N VAL A 509 -23.17 0.05 14.72
CA VAL A 509 -21.97 -0.13 15.57
C VAL A 509 -21.18 1.16 15.69
N LEU A 510 -20.96 1.88 14.58
CA LEU A 510 -20.31 3.19 14.59
C LEU A 510 -21.06 4.19 15.48
N GLN A 511 -22.38 4.29 15.33
CA GLN A 511 -23.21 5.17 16.15
C GLN A 511 -23.19 4.79 17.64
N ALA A 512 -23.24 3.50 17.95
CA ALA A 512 -23.19 3.01 19.34
C ALA A 512 -21.84 3.32 19.99
N ILE A 513 -20.74 3.13 19.26
CA ILE A 513 -19.39 3.43 19.78
C ILE A 513 -19.21 4.94 19.97
N ASP A 514 -19.62 5.76 19.02
CA ASP A 514 -19.56 7.22 19.16
C ASP A 514 -20.42 7.70 20.34
N SER A 515 -21.64 7.20 20.49
CA SER A 515 -22.54 7.60 21.58
C SER A 515 -22.04 7.19 22.97
N ILE A 516 -21.52 5.97 23.12
CA ILE A 516 -21.12 5.41 24.44
C ILE A 516 -19.69 5.81 24.81
N HIS A 517 -18.76 5.70 23.87
CA HIS A 517 -17.32 5.88 24.11
C HIS A 517 -16.83 7.27 23.70
N GLN A 518 -17.59 8.01 22.88
CA GLN A 518 -17.21 9.33 22.33
C GLN A 518 -15.87 9.25 21.60
N VAL A 519 -15.74 8.27 20.72
CA VAL A 519 -14.56 8.02 19.89
C VAL A 519 -14.97 7.50 18.53
N GLY A 520 -14.30 7.95 17.48
CA GLY A 520 -14.51 7.44 16.11
C GLY A 520 -13.78 6.12 15.86
N VAL A 521 -14.40 5.25 15.07
CA VAL A 521 -13.77 4.05 14.54
C VAL A 521 -13.20 4.37 13.16
N TYR A 522 -11.92 4.08 12.96
CA TYR A 522 -11.22 4.44 11.73
C TYR A 522 -11.52 3.49 10.57
N CYS A 523 -11.63 2.19 10.88
CA CYS A 523 -11.99 1.17 9.91
C CYS A 523 -12.83 0.08 10.59
N LEU A 524 -13.90 -0.33 9.93
CA LEU A 524 -14.69 -1.51 10.28
C LEU A 524 -14.68 -2.45 9.08
N ALA A 525 -14.14 -3.66 9.26
CA ALA A 525 -14.07 -4.68 8.22
C ALA A 525 -14.84 -5.94 8.64
N LEU A 526 -15.64 -6.48 7.73
CA LEU A 526 -16.38 -7.73 7.91
C LEU A 526 -15.72 -8.82 7.09
N VAL A 527 -15.39 -9.95 7.73
CA VAL A 527 -14.75 -11.10 7.09
C VAL A 527 -15.71 -12.28 7.00
N PRO A 528 -15.53 -13.20 6.02
CA PRO A 528 -16.39 -14.38 5.90
C PRO A 528 -16.36 -15.28 7.13
N ALA A 529 -17.38 -16.13 7.28
CA ALA A 529 -17.43 -17.11 8.36
C ALA A 529 -16.19 -18.02 8.39
N ASN A 530 -15.64 -18.21 9.58
CA ASN A 530 -14.45 -19.02 9.88
C ASN A 530 -13.11 -18.57 9.30
N THR A 531 -12.96 -17.36 8.78
CA THR A 531 -11.66 -16.85 8.25
C THR A 531 -10.83 -16.09 9.27
N LEU A 532 -11.45 -15.52 10.32
CA LEU A 532 -10.73 -14.76 11.34
C LEU A 532 -9.71 -15.66 12.07
N PRO A 533 -8.42 -15.26 12.18
CA PRO A 533 -7.40 -16.02 12.89
C PRO A 533 -7.77 -16.36 14.33
N LYS A 534 -7.60 -17.63 14.72
CA LYS A 534 -8.01 -18.17 16.03
C LYS A 534 -6.88 -18.92 16.70
N THR A 535 -6.79 -18.75 18.01
CA THR A 535 -6.00 -19.57 18.92
C THR A 535 -6.55 -21.01 19.01
N PRO A 536 -5.75 -22.00 19.46
CA PRO A 536 -6.19 -23.41 19.56
C PRO A 536 -7.46 -23.66 20.41
N LEU A 537 -7.74 -22.79 21.39
CA LEU A 537 -8.94 -22.82 22.24
C LEU A 537 -10.08 -21.93 21.70
N GLY A 538 -9.96 -21.47 20.46
CA GLY A 538 -10.95 -20.70 19.70
C GLY A 538 -11.14 -19.25 20.14
N GLY A 539 -10.20 -18.67 20.89
CA GLY A 539 -10.09 -17.21 21.06
C GLY A 539 -9.47 -16.55 19.83
N ILE A 540 -9.63 -15.24 19.65
CA ILE A 540 -9.15 -14.51 18.46
C ILE A 540 -7.65 -14.23 18.57
N HIS A 541 -6.92 -14.38 17.47
CA HIS A 541 -5.49 -14.09 17.39
C HIS A 541 -5.24 -12.66 16.89
N LEU A 542 -5.38 -11.68 17.80
CA LEU A 542 -5.40 -10.24 17.50
C LEU A 542 -4.20 -9.73 16.69
N SER A 543 -2.97 -10.14 17.03
CA SER A 543 -1.75 -9.63 16.39
C SER A 543 -1.64 -10.03 14.92
N GLU A 544 -2.04 -11.26 14.60
CA GLU A 544 -2.07 -11.74 13.21
C GLU A 544 -3.22 -11.11 12.44
N THR A 545 -4.41 -10.94 13.04
CA THR A 545 -5.49 -10.18 12.38
C THR A 545 -5.04 -8.77 12.03
N LYS A 546 -4.36 -8.09 12.96
CA LYS A 546 -3.77 -6.76 12.71
C LYS A 546 -2.72 -6.80 11.60
N GLN A 547 -1.87 -7.82 11.57
CA GLN A 547 -0.86 -7.98 10.52
C GLN A 547 -1.50 -8.18 9.15
N LEU A 548 -2.45 -9.10 9.02
CA LEU A 548 -3.18 -9.34 7.76
C LEU A 548 -3.91 -8.09 7.27
N PHE A 549 -4.49 -7.30 8.18
CA PHE A 549 -5.08 -6.01 7.85
C PHE A 549 -4.06 -5.01 7.29
N LEU A 550 -2.88 -4.89 7.91
CA LEU A 550 -1.82 -3.98 7.47
C LEU A 550 -1.13 -4.43 6.17
N GLU A 551 -1.14 -5.73 5.88
CA GLU A 551 -0.54 -6.31 4.67
C GLU A 551 -1.51 -6.39 3.49
N GLY A 552 -2.81 -6.13 3.70
CA GLY A 552 -3.84 -6.31 2.67
C GLY A 552 -4.10 -7.78 2.32
N ALA A 553 -4.14 -8.65 3.32
CA ALA A 553 -4.35 -10.09 3.18
C ALA A 553 -5.47 -10.61 4.10
N LEU A 554 -6.41 -9.74 4.48
CA LEU A 554 -7.52 -10.07 5.36
C LEU A 554 -8.71 -10.64 4.58
N HIS A 555 -8.84 -10.26 3.31
CA HIS A 555 -9.91 -10.64 2.38
C HIS A 555 -11.32 -10.39 2.97
N PRO A 556 -11.63 -9.14 3.36
CA PRO A 556 -12.93 -8.79 3.89
C PRO A 556 -14.01 -8.89 2.81
N CYS A 557 -15.24 -9.20 3.22
CA CYS A 557 -16.44 -9.11 2.37
C CYS A 557 -16.96 -7.68 2.26
N ASN A 558 -16.80 -6.87 3.32
CA ASN A 558 -17.23 -5.48 3.37
C ASN A 558 -16.23 -4.66 4.18
N VAL A 559 -15.92 -3.45 3.73
CA VAL A 559 -15.01 -2.52 4.41
C VAL A 559 -15.65 -1.15 4.46
N LEU A 560 -15.59 -0.53 5.64
CA LEU A 560 -16.02 0.85 5.84
C LEU A 560 -14.90 1.62 6.52
N MET A 561 -14.34 2.57 5.79
CA MET A 561 -13.34 3.51 6.30
C MET A 561 -14.03 4.79 6.75
N CYS A 562 -13.66 5.33 7.91
CA CYS A 562 -14.18 6.60 8.42
C CYS A 562 -13.06 7.61 8.78
N PRO A 563 -12.18 7.96 7.83
CA PRO A 563 -11.07 8.87 8.10
C PRO A 563 -11.53 10.31 8.41
N HIS A 564 -12.68 10.77 7.89
CA HIS A 564 -13.12 12.15 8.10
C HIS A 564 -13.52 12.44 9.54
N THR A 565 -14.11 11.46 10.22
CA THR A 565 -14.52 11.59 11.64
C THR A 565 -13.35 11.43 12.60
N CYS A 566 -12.32 10.67 12.21
CA CYS A 566 -11.22 10.29 13.10
C CYS A 566 -9.97 11.16 12.96
N VAL A 567 -9.76 11.82 11.83
CA VAL A 567 -8.51 12.52 11.52
C VAL A 567 -8.70 14.03 11.55
N THR A 568 -8.63 14.59 12.76
CA THR A 568 -8.79 16.03 13.02
C THR A 568 -7.46 16.79 12.98
N ASN A 569 -6.33 16.08 13.13
CA ASN A 569 -4.98 16.67 13.27
C ASN A 569 -4.25 16.89 11.94
N LEU A 570 -4.98 17.02 10.84
CA LEU A 570 -4.33 17.31 9.56
C LEU A 570 -3.60 18.66 9.62
N PRO A 571 -2.39 18.77 9.03
CA PRO A 571 -1.65 20.03 8.96
C PRO A 571 -2.55 21.15 8.46
N LYS A 572 -2.63 22.26 9.20
CA LYS A 572 -3.40 23.43 8.76
C LYS A 572 -2.73 24.02 7.52
N PRO A 573 -3.50 24.46 6.51
CA PRO A 573 -2.95 25.21 5.40
C PRO A 573 -2.20 26.43 5.94
N ARG A 574 -1.02 26.75 5.40
CA ARG A 574 -0.40 28.03 5.72
C ARG A 574 -1.37 29.14 5.31
N GLN A 575 -1.63 30.09 6.21
CA GLN A 575 -2.35 31.31 5.81
C GLN A 575 -1.59 31.95 4.65
N LYS A 576 -2.27 32.22 3.52
CA LYS A 576 -1.70 33.03 2.44
C LYS A 576 -1.25 34.35 3.10
N GLN A 577 0.06 34.61 3.08
CA GLN A 577 0.60 35.86 3.63
C GLN A 577 -0.08 37.03 2.89
N PRO A 578 -0.34 38.17 3.57
CA PRO A 578 -0.90 39.34 2.92
C PRO A 578 -0.04 39.70 1.71
N GLU A 579 -0.69 39.96 0.57
CA GLU A 579 -0.05 40.16 -0.73
C GLU A 579 0.95 41.32 -0.66
N ILE A 580 2.23 40.99 -0.54
CA ILE A 580 3.29 41.87 -1.00
C ILE A 580 3.17 41.85 -2.52
N GLY A 581 2.94 43.03 -3.13
CA GLY A 581 2.78 43.14 -4.58
C GLY A 581 3.89 42.38 -5.34
N PRO A 582 3.59 41.68 -6.44
CA PRO A 582 4.55 40.88 -7.19
C PRO A 582 5.83 41.63 -7.57
N ALA A 583 5.69 42.93 -7.90
CA ALA A 583 6.81 43.83 -8.15
C ALA A 583 7.70 44.03 -6.91
N SER A 584 7.13 44.18 -5.72
CA SER A 584 7.87 44.30 -4.45
C SER A 584 8.58 43.01 -4.07
N VAL A 585 7.99 41.85 -4.37
CA VAL A 585 8.66 40.53 -4.21
C VAL A 585 9.85 40.40 -5.16
N MET A 586 9.70 40.82 -6.42
CA MET A 586 10.80 40.83 -7.39
C MET A 586 11.92 41.77 -6.96
N VAL A 587 11.61 43.01 -6.56
CA VAL A 587 12.61 43.97 -6.07
C VAL A 587 13.31 43.41 -4.84
N GLY A 588 12.59 42.83 -3.88
CA GLY A 588 13.19 42.17 -2.72
C GLY A 588 14.10 41.00 -3.11
N ASN A 589 13.72 40.21 -4.11
CA ASN A 589 14.56 39.13 -4.65
C ASN A 589 15.82 39.69 -5.35
N LEU A 590 15.69 40.72 -6.18
CA LEU A 590 16.80 41.37 -6.87
C LEU A 590 17.78 42.03 -5.89
N VAL A 591 17.26 42.74 -4.88
CA VAL A 591 18.06 43.39 -3.82
C VAL A 591 18.76 42.33 -2.95
N SER A 592 18.15 41.17 -2.74
CA SER A 592 18.80 40.03 -2.06
C SER A 592 19.72 39.20 -2.96
N GLY A 593 19.97 39.67 -4.20
CA GLY A 593 20.86 39.01 -5.16
C GLY A 593 20.31 37.70 -5.74
N LYS A 594 19.01 37.43 -5.58
CA LYS A 594 18.38 36.24 -6.16
C LYS A 594 18.17 36.43 -7.65
N ARG A 595 18.58 35.41 -8.40
CA ARG A 595 18.44 35.34 -9.86
C ARG A 595 16.97 35.16 -10.27
N ILE A 596 16.56 35.86 -11.32
CA ILE A 596 15.30 35.62 -12.03
C ILE A 596 15.42 34.30 -12.78
N ALA A 597 14.38 33.46 -12.68
CA ALA A 597 14.31 32.17 -13.35
C ALA A 597 14.04 32.37 -14.85
N GLN A 598 15.08 32.77 -15.57
CA GLN A 598 15.11 32.90 -17.02
C GLN A 598 16.34 32.17 -17.56
N ALA A 599 16.15 31.42 -18.66
CA ALA A 599 17.22 30.72 -19.33
C ALA A 599 17.02 30.78 -20.86
N SER A 600 18.12 30.66 -21.60
CA SER A 600 18.13 30.66 -23.05
C SER A 600 18.99 29.52 -23.57
N GLY A 601 18.53 28.88 -24.63
CA GLY A 601 19.38 28.01 -25.41
C GLY A 601 20.45 28.81 -26.16
N ARG A 602 21.35 28.09 -26.83
CA ARG A 602 22.38 28.71 -27.69
C ARG A 602 21.72 29.61 -28.72
N ASP A 603 22.34 30.73 -29.05
CA ASP A 603 21.85 31.54 -30.15
C ASP A 603 21.88 30.72 -31.45
N LEU A 604 20.80 30.85 -32.23
CA LEU A 604 20.83 30.51 -33.65
C LEU A 604 21.71 31.58 -34.29
N GLY A 605 23.03 31.41 -34.27
CA GLY A 605 24.01 32.43 -34.69
C GLY A 605 23.64 33.16 -36.00
N GLN A 606 24.18 34.37 -36.19
CA GLN A 606 24.05 35.09 -37.45
C GLN A 606 24.44 34.16 -38.60
N ILE A 607 23.59 34.07 -39.61
CA ILE A 607 23.77 33.16 -40.73
C ILE A 607 25.04 33.59 -41.48
N GLU A 608 26.18 32.94 -41.21
CA GLU A 608 27.41 33.15 -41.98
C GLU A 608 27.16 32.77 -43.45
N ASP A 609 27.84 33.43 -44.40
CA ASP A 609 27.62 33.28 -45.85
C ASP A 609 27.79 31.85 -46.39
N ASN A 610 28.37 30.94 -45.61
CA ASN A 610 28.57 29.53 -45.96
C ASN A 610 27.45 28.58 -45.47
N ASP A 611 26.50 29.04 -44.64
CA ASP A 611 25.46 28.17 -44.09
C ASP A 611 24.27 28.06 -45.08
N GLN A 612 24.05 26.86 -45.63
CA GLN A 612 22.99 26.55 -46.62
C GLN A 612 21.57 26.97 -46.16
N ALA A 613 21.39 27.21 -44.86
CA ALA A 613 20.19 27.76 -44.23
C ALA A 613 19.78 29.16 -44.75
N ARG A 614 20.69 29.93 -45.36
CA ARG A 614 20.37 31.22 -46.00
C ARG A 614 19.66 31.07 -47.36
N LYS A 615 19.77 29.89 -48.01
CA LYS A 615 19.40 29.72 -49.43
C LYS A 615 17.96 29.25 -49.65
N PHE A 616 17.37 28.56 -48.67
CA PHE A 616 16.04 27.95 -48.80
C PHE A 616 15.18 28.28 -47.59
N LEU A 617 14.08 29.01 -47.82
CA LEU A 617 13.13 29.40 -46.78
C LEU A 617 12.07 28.31 -46.55
N PHE A 618 11.84 27.45 -47.54
CA PHE A 618 10.77 26.44 -47.53
C PHE A 618 11.34 25.02 -47.61
N LEU A 619 10.76 24.09 -46.84
CA LEU A 619 11.13 22.66 -46.88
C LEU A 619 10.94 22.03 -48.26
N SER A 620 9.94 22.48 -49.02
CA SER A 620 9.70 22.05 -50.41
C SER A 620 10.88 22.39 -51.32
N GLU A 621 11.51 23.55 -51.13
CA GLU A 621 12.70 23.95 -51.89
C GLU A 621 13.92 23.12 -51.47
N VAL A 622 14.07 22.81 -50.19
CA VAL A 622 15.16 21.94 -49.70
C VAL A 622 15.07 20.56 -50.34
N LEU A 623 13.87 19.98 -50.43
CA LEU A 623 13.67 18.68 -51.10
C LEU A 623 14.02 18.75 -52.59
N GLN A 624 13.58 19.79 -53.30
CA GLN A 624 13.91 20.00 -54.72
C GLN A 624 15.43 20.12 -54.93
N TRP A 625 16.09 20.92 -54.11
CA TRP A 625 17.54 21.11 -54.19
C TRP A 625 18.29 19.80 -53.93
N ARG A 626 17.89 19.01 -52.93
CA ARG A 626 18.51 17.69 -52.66
C ARG A 626 18.26 16.69 -53.78
N ALA A 627 17.07 16.69 -54.37
CA ALA A 627 16.76 15.83 -55.50
C ALA A 627 17.62 16.13 -56.74
N GLN A 628 18.11 17.37 -56.88
CA GLN A 628 19.02 17.78 -57.95
C GLN A 628 20.50 17.56 -57.60
N THR A 629 20.90 17.81 -56.36
CA THR A 629 22.31 17.77 -55.94
C THR A 629 22.77 16.40 -55.44
N THR A 630 21.92 15.67 -54.75
CA THR A 630 22.19 14.34 -54.16
C THR A 630 21.03 13.39 -54.44
N PRO A 631 20.72 13.08 -55.71
CA PRO A 631 19.51 12.36 -56.12
C PRO A 631 19.38 10.97 -55.47
N ASP A 632 20.50 10.23 -55.41
CA ASP A 632 20.55 8.84 -54.94
C ASP A 632 20.75 8.71 -53.42
N HIS A 633 20.91 9.83 -52.70
CA HIS A 633 21.07 9.82 -51.25
C HIS A 633 19.78 9.33 -50.57
N VAL A 634 19.90 8.33 -49.70
CA VAL A 634 18.77 7.72 -48.98
C VAL A 634 18.43 8.58 -47.77
N LEU A 635 17.20 9.10 -47.74
CA LEU A 635 16.70 9.88 -46.61
C LEU A 635 15.93 9.02 -45.60
N TYR A 636 15.17 8.04 -46.08
CA TYR A 636 14.29 7.23 -45.24
C TYR A 636 14.47 5.73 -45.51
N THR A 637 14.50 4.95 -44.43
CA THR A 637 14.50 3.48 -44.46
C THR A 637 13.44 3.00 -43.48
N LEU A 638 12.41 2.31 -43.97
CA LEU A 638 11.32 1.76 -43.16
C LEU A 638 11.57 0.28 -42.87
N LEU A 639 11.51 -0.12 -41.60
CA LEU A 639 11.66 -1.51 -41.18
C LEU A 639 10.29 -2.17 -40.92
N ASN A 640 10.23 -3.50 -41.10
CA ASN A 640 9.09 -4.34 -40.68
C ASN A 640 9.40 -5.13 -39.40
N CYS A 641 8.44 -5.90 -38.90
CA CYS A 641 8.56 -6.77 -37.71
C CYS A 641 9.75 -7.75 -37.75
N ARG A 642 10.24 -8.12 -38.94
CA ARG A 642 11.39 -9.03 -39.12
C ARG A 642 12.74 -8.31 -39.07
N GLY A 643 12.76 -6.99 -38.94
CA GLY A 643 13.98 -6.18 -39.00
C GLY A 643 14.55 -6.00 -40.41
N THR A 644 13.79 -6.37 -41.45
CA THR A 644 14.22 -6.17 -42.85
C THR A 644 13.67 -4.86 -43.41
N ILE A 645 14.37 -4.31 -44.41
CA ILE A 645 13.94 -3.08 -45.09
C ILE A 645 12.66 -3.38 -45.85
N ALA A 646 11.54 -2.82 -45.38
CA ALA A 646 10.24 -2.88 -46.04
C ALA A 646 10.19 -1.91 -47.23
N ASN A 647 10.72 -0.71 -47.04
CA ASN A 647 10.79 0.31 -48.09
C ASN A 647 11.93 1.30 -47.83
N SER A 648 12.40 1.99 -48.86
CA SER A 648 13.38 3.07 -48.73
C SER A 648 13.07 4.19 -49.72
N LEU A 649 13.44 5.43 -49.37
CA LEU A 649 13.29 6.58 -50.23
C LEU A 649 14.60 7.36 -50.37
N THR A 650 15.06 7.49 -51.60
CA THR A 650 16.08 8.49 -51.97
C THR A 650 15.48 9.87 -52.17
N CYS A 651 16.32 10.91 -52.18
CA CYS A 651 15.90 12.29 -52.46
C CYS A 651 15.05 12.40 -53.75
N VAL A 652 15.53 11.78 -54.83
CA VAL A 652 14.83 11.85 -56.13
C VAL A 652 13.54 11.03 -56.14
N GLN A 653 13.49 9.91 -55.41
CA GLN A 653 12.28 9.10 -55.31
C GLN A 653 11.18 9.82 -54.52
N LEU A 654 11.53 10.45 -53.40
CA LEU A 654 10.58 11.24 -52.60
C LEU A 654 10.07 12.43 -53.41
N HIS A 655 10.96 13.18 -54.07
CA HIS A 655 10.58 14.31 -54.92
C HIS A 655 9.60 13.89 -56.04
N LYS A 656 9.91 12.81 -56.78
CA LYS A 656 9.03 12.30 -57.85
C LYS A 656 7.68 11.80 -57.34
N ARG A 657 7.61 11.21 -56.14
CA ARG A 657 6.33 10.79 -55.53
C ARG A 657 5.50 12.00 -55.13
N ALA A 658 6.12 13.00 -54.50
CA ALA A 658 5.46 14.26 -54.13
C ALA A 658 4.90 15.00 -55.36
N GLU A 659 5.64 15.05 -56.47
CA GLU A 659 5.15 15.62 -57.75
C GLU A 659 3.87 14.94 -58.24
N LYS A 660 3.83 13.60 -58.22
CA LYS A 660 2.65 12.84 -58.68
C LYS A 660 1.45 13.04 -57.76
N ILE A 661 1.68 13.14 -56.45
CA ILE A 661 0.63 13.43 -55.48
C ILE A 661 0.07 14.83 -55.68
N ALA A 662 0.93 15.83 -55.96
CA ALA A 662 0.48 17.18 -56.27
C ALA A 662 -0.43 17.21 -57.50
N VAL A 663 -0.09 16.47 -58.56
CA VAL A 663 -0.96 16.30 -59.74
C VAL A 663 -2.30 15.68 -59.37
N MET A 664 -2.29 14.67 -58.50
CA MET A 664 -3.52 14.02 -58.05
C MET A 664 -4.45 14.97 -57.30
N LEU A 665 -3.88 15.80 -56.42
CA LEU A 665 -4.63 16.80 -55.66
C LEU A 665 -5.25 17.87 -56.57
N MET A 666 -4.51 18.30 -57.60
CA MET A 666 -4.98 19.29 -58.58
C MET A 666 -6.04 18.71 -59.53
N GLU A 667 -5.78 17.54 -60.15
CA GLU A 667 -6.62 16.96 -61.20
C GLU A 667 -7.83 16.19 -60.64
N ARG A 668 -7.65 15.36 -59.61
CA ARG A 668 -8.72 14.51 -59.04
C ARG A 668 -9.39 15.14 -57.82
N GLY A 669 -8.63 15.89 -57.01
CA GLY A 669 -9.13 16.55 -55.81
C GLY A 669 -9.77 17.92 -56.05
N HIS A 670 -9.46 18.58 -57.17
CA HIS A 670 -9.88 19.95 -57.49
C HIS A 670 -9.56 20.97 -56.38
N LEU A 671 -8.47 20.76 -55.65
CA LEU A 671 -8.08 21.59 -54.52
C LEU A 671 -7.40 22.90 -54.96
N GLN A 672 -7.57 23.93 -54.14
CA GLN A 672 -6.97 25.25 -54.29
C GLN A 672 -5.86 25.49 -53.24
N ASP A 673 -5.13 26.58 -53.42
CA ASP A 673 -4.14 27.06 -52.46
C ASP A 673 -4.79 27.32 -51.09
N GLY A 674 -4.19 26.81 -50.02
CA GLY A 674 -4.69 26.91 -48.66
C GLY A 674 -5.69 25.83 -48.25
N ASP A 675 -6.17 24.97 -49.17
CA ASP A 675 -7.11 23.91 -48.81
C ASP A 675 -6.49 22.89 -47.86
N HIS A 676 -7.28 22.43 -46.90
CA HIS A 676 -6.87 21.50 -45.86
C HIS A 676 -7.02 20.05 -46.31
N VAL A 677 -5.96 19.23 -46.12
CA VAL A 677 -5.96 17.82 -46.53
C VAL A 677 -5.66 16.93 -45.32
N ALA A 678 -6.61 16.06 -44.95
CA ALA A 678 -6.40 15.08 -43.90
C ALA A 678 -5.60 13.88 -44.43
N LEU A 679 -4.42 13.65 -43.87
CA LEU A 679 -3.53 12.54 -44.20
C LEU A 679 -3.74 11.41 -43.18
N VAL A 680 -4.51 10.40 -43.58
CA VAL A 680 -4.83 9.23 -42.74
C VAL A 680 -4.00 8.05 -43.23
N TYR A 681 -2.79 7.89 -42.71
CA TYR A 681 -1.84 6.86 -43.15
C TYR A 681 -1.28 6.06 -41.98
N PRO A 682 -1.01 4.75 -42.15
CA PRO A 682 -0.14 4.03 -41.22
C PRO A 682 1.26 4.67 -41.21
N PRO A 683 2.06 4.52 -40.14
CA PRO A 683 3.40 5.09 -40.07
C PRO A 683 4.27 4.51 -41.20
N GLY A 684 4.73 5.36 -42.11
CA GLY A 684 5.48 4.90 -43.26
C GLY A 684 5.82 6.00 -44.25
N ILE A 685 6.48 5.60 -45.33
CA ILE A 685 7.00 6.53 -46.33
C ILE A 685 5.92 7.20 -47.18
N ASP A 686 4.73 6.60 -47.28
CA ASP A 686 3.63 7.15 -48.07
C ASP A 686 3.00 8.38 -47.39
N LEU A 687 2.96 8.40 -46.06
CA LEU A 687 2.61 9.59 -45.27
C LEU A 687 3.56 10.75 -45.59
N ILE A 688 4.87 10.47 -45.63
CA ILE A 688 5.91 11.47 -45.91
C ILE A 688 5.74 12.01 -47.35
N ALA A 689 5.55 11.11 -48.33
CA ALA A 689 5.33 11.50 -49.71
C ALA A 689 4.05 12.34 -49.88
N ALA A 690 2.96 11.97 -49.20
CA ALA A 690 1.71 12.72 -49.20
C ALA A 690 1.87 14.12 -48.60
N PHE A 691 2.59 14.23 -47.48
CA PHE A 691 2.88 15.52 -46.85
C PHE A 691 3.60 16.49 -47.81
N TYR A 692 4.70 16.07 -48.44
CA TYR A 692 5.40 16.91 -49.41
C TYR A 692 4.59 17.15 -50.69
N GLY A 693 3.73 16.21 -51.07
CA GLY A 693 2.80 16.37 -52.18
C GLY A 693 1.77 17.48 -51.94
N CYS A 694 1.23 17.59 -50.72
CA CYS A 694 0.38 18.70 -50.31
C CYS A 694 1.14 20.04 -50.41
N LEU A 695 2.38 20.10 -49.91
CA LEU A 695 3.19 21.32 -50.00
C LEU A 695 3.48 21.74 -51.46
N TYR A 696 3.67 20.78 -52.37
CA TYR A 696 3.86 21.05 -53.80
C TYR A 696 2.57 21.51 -54.50
N ALA A 697 1.40 21.17 -53.96
CA ALA A 697 0.10 21.62 -54.45
C ALA A 697 -0.37 22.96 -53.83
N GLY A 698 0.26 23.42 -52.75
CA GLY A 698 -0.20 24.58 -51.97
C GLY A 698 -1.28 24.24 -50.94
N CYS A 699 -1.53 22.95 -50.69
CA CYS A 699 -2.49 22.51 -49.69
C CYS A 699 -1.83 22.44 -48.30
N VAL A 700 -2.62 22.62 -47.24
CA VAL A 700 -2.18 22.50 -45.84
C VAL A 700 -2.46 21.09 -45.33
N PRO A 701 -1.42 20.24 -45.15
CA PRO A 701 -1.60 18.89 -44.64
C PRO A 701 -1.93 18.86 -43.14
N ILE A 702 -2.79 17.93 -42.75
CA ILE A 702 -3.11 17.56 -41.36
C ILE A 702 -2.84 16.08 -41.18
N THR A 703 -1.88 15.70 -40.35
CA THR A 703 -1.58 14.29 -40.08
C THR A 703 -2.55 13.71 -39.06
N VAL A 704 -3.17 12.59 -39.40
CA VAL A 704 -4.19 11.94 -38.57
C VAL A 704 -3.86 10.47 -38.42
N ARG A 705 -3.90 9.98 -37.17
CA ARG A 705 -3.73 8.55 -36.88
C ARG A 705 -4.87 7.76 -37.52
N PRO A 706 -4.60 6.68 -38.27
CA PRO A 706 -5.66 5.83 -38.82
C PRO A 706 -6.41 5.09 -37.70
N PRO A 707 -7.70 4.77 -37.90
CA PRO A 707 -8.46 3.99 -36.93
C PRO A 707 -7.88 2.58 -36.80
N HIS A 708 -7.94 2.01 -35.59
CA HIS A 708 -7.42 0.67 -35.34
C HIS A 708 -8.42 -0.39 -35.85
N PRO A 709 -8.02 -1.37 -36.68
CA PRO A 709 -8.96 -2.32 -37.28
C PRO A 709 -9.81 -3.10 -36.28
N GLN A 710 -9.23 -3.51 -35.14
CA GLN A 710 -9.93 -4.28 -34.11
C GLN A 710 -10.88 -3.42 -33.25
N ASN A 711 -10.61 -2.12 -33.13
CA ASN A 711 -11.32 -1.19 -32.24
C ASN A 711 -11.85 0.02 -33.03
N ILE A 712 -12.42 -0.24 -34.21
CA ILE A 712 -12.84 0.82 -35.13
C ILE A 712 -13.94 1.70 -34.54
N ALA A 713 -14.87 1.11 -33.77
CA ALA A 713 -16.00 1.83 -33.17
C ALA A 713 -15.54 2.93 -32.18
N THR A 714 -14.44 2.70 -31.45
CA THR A 714 -13.92 3.65 -30.45
C THR A 714 -12.88 4.60 -31.03
N THR A 715 -12.10 4.17 -32.03
CA THR A 715 -11.01 4.98 -32.60
C THR A 715 -11.42 5.88 -33.76
N LEU A 716 -12.39 5.45 -34.59
CA LEU A 716 -12.86 6.21 -35.75
C LEU A 716 -13.49 7.57 -35.40
N PRO A 717 -14.25 7.75 -34.30
CA PRO A 717 -14.80 9.05 -33.91
C PRO A 717 -13.74 10.13 -33.76
N THR A 718 -12.55 9.80 -33.25
CA THR A 718 -11.44 10.77 -33.11
C THR A 718 -10.92 11.23 -34.48
N VAL A 719 -10.78 10.30 -35.43
CA VAL A 719 -10.39 10.62 -36.81
C VAL A 719 -11.40 11.55 -37.45
N LYS A 720 -12.68 11.22 -37.31
CA LYS A 720 -13.78 12.04 -37.82
C LYS A 720 -13.78 13.44 -37.22
N MET A 721 -13.64 13.54 -35.91
CA MET A 721 -13.60 14.82 -35.19
C MET A 721 -12.46 15.71 -35.71
N ILE A 722 -11.26 15.15 -35.93
CA ILE A 722 -10.14 15.92 -36.50
C ILE A 722 -10.48 16.44 -37.90
N VAL A 723 -11.00 15.58 -38.79
CA VAL A 723 -11.36 15.95 -40.17
C VAL A 723 -12.44 17.04 -40.22
N GLU A 724 -13.42 16.99 -39.32
CA GLU A 724 -14.47 18.00 -39.23
C GLU A 724 -13.96 19.33 -38.67
N VAL A 725 -13.21 19.27 -37.56
CA VAL A 725 -12.65 20.46 -36.92
C VAL A 725 -11.67 21.16 -37.86
N SER A 726 -10.84 20.41 -38.58
CA SER A 726 -9.92 20.98 -39.58
C SER A 726 -10.60 21.41 -40.87
N ARG A 727 -11.90 21.14 -41.09
CA ARG A 727 -12.61 21.38 -42.35
C ARG A 727 -11.84 20.86 -43.57
N SER A 728 -11.33 19.63 -43.49
CA SER A 728 -10.53 19.08 -44.58
C SER A 728 -11.36 18.95 -45.86
N ALA A 729 -10.89 19.57 -46.94
CA ALA A 729 -11.50 19.50 -48.27
C ALA A 729 -11.37 18.11 -48.88
N CYS A 730 -10.36 17.34 -48.47
CA CYS A 730 -10.09 15.99 -48.93
C CYS A 730 -9.45 15.14 -47.82
N LEU A 731 -9.72 13.82 -47.86
CA LEU A 731 -9.02 12.81 -47.07
C LEU A 731 -8.15 11.97 -47.99
N MET A 732 -6.87 11.85 -47.67
CA MET A 732 -5.91 11.02 -48.41
C MET A 732 -5.45 9.83 -47.58
N THR A 733 -5.37 8.67 -48.21
CA THR A 733 -5.03 7.42 -47.54
C THR A 733 -4.56 6.34 -48.53
N THR A 734 -4.11 5.18 -48.04
CA THR A 734 -3.91 3.96 -48.84
C THR A 734 -5.24 3.24 -49.13
N GLN A 735 -5.26 2.34 -50.12
CA GLN A 735 -6.44 1.55 -50.48
C GLN A 735 -6.91 0.66 -49.32
N LEU A 736 -5.98 0.15 -48.50
CA LEU A 736 -6.31 -0.68 -47.33
C LEU A 736 -7.19 0.08 -46.33
N ILE A 737 -6.77 1.29 -45.94
CA ILE A 737 -7.52 2.11 -44.99
C ILE A 737 -8.77 2.69 -45.66
N CYS A 738 -8.75 2.98 -46.97
CA CYS A 738 -9.96 3.37 -47.69
C CYS A 738 -11.06 2.29 -47.60
N LYS A 739 -10.69 1.00 -47.72
CA LYS A 739 -11.63 -0.12 -47.50
C LYS A 739 -12.12 -0.18 -46.05
N LEU A 740 -11.24 0.09 -45.08
CA LEU A 740 -11.58 0.11 -43.65
C LEU A 740 -12.59 1.22 -43.32
N LEU A 741 -12.38 2.44 -43.83
CA LEU A 741 -13.28 3.59 -43.63
C LEU A 741 -14.65 3.40 -44.30
N ARG A 742 -14.73 2.55 -45.34
CA ARG A 742 -15.97 2.18 -46.06
C ARG A 742 -16.58 0.87 -45.56
N SER A 743 -16.05 0.27 -44.50
CA SER A 743 -16.56 -0.98 -43.94
C SER A 743 -17.93 -0.80 -43.28
N ARG A 744 -18.67 -1.90 -43.09
CA ARG A 744 -19.97 -1.88 -42.40
C ARG A 744 -19.84 -1.42 -40.96
N GLU A 745 -18.76 -1.82 -40.28
CA GLU A 745 -18.47 -1.43 -38.89
C GLU A 745 -18.17 0.07 -38.79
N ALA A 746 -17.40 0.63 -39.72
CA ALA A 746 -17.17 2.07 -39.79
C ALA A 746 -18.49 2.85 -39.97
N GLY A 747 -19.38 2.36 -40.83
CA GLY A 747 -20.69 2.98 -41.06
C GLY A 747 -21.66 2.88 -39.88
N ALA A 748 -21.42 1.99 -38.92
CA ALA A 748 -22.16 1.95 -37.66
C ALA A 748 -21.65 2.98 -36.64
N ALA A 749 -20.37 3.37 -36.71
CA ALA A 749 -19.73 4.30 -35.78
C ALA A 749 -19.83 5.76 -36.22
N VAL A 750 -19.72 6.03 -37.53
CA VAL A 750 -19.75 7.39 -38.11
C VAL A 750 -20.54 7.37 -39.42
N ASP A 751 -21.36 8.39 -39.69
CA ASP A 751 -22.07 8.49 -40.97
C ASP A 751 -21.10 8.70 -42.14
N VAL A 752 -20.96 7.67 -42.97
CA VAL A 752 -20.04 7.64 -44.11
C VAL A 752 -20.32 8.76 -45.13
N ARG A 753 -21.56 9.26 -45.20
CA ARG A 753 -21.95 10.33 -46.13
C ARG A 753 -21.34 11.70 -45.80
N THR A 754 -20.85 11.85 -44.58
CA THR A 754 -20.28 13.11 -44.08
C THR A 754 -18.76 13.21 -44.28
N TRP A 755 -18.11 12.19 -44.89
CA TRP A 755 -16.69 12.28 -45.22
C TRP A 755 -16.47 13.21 -46.42
N PRO A 756 -15.39 14.02 -46.42
CA PRO A 756 -14.92 14.64 -47.65
C PRO A 756 -14.46 13.58 -48.68
N PRO A 757 -14.26 13.95 -49.95
CA PRO A 757 -13.72 13.05 -50.97
C PRO A 757 -12.48 12.30 -50.48
N ILE A 758 -12.55 10.97 -50.52
CA ILE A 758 -11.44 10.07 -50.12
C ILE A 758 -10.63 9.72 -51.37
N LEU A 759 -9.37 10.12 -51.41
CA LEU A 759 -8.41 9.80 -52.48
C LEU A 759 -7.45 8.70 -52.02
N ASP A 760 -7.35 7.62 -52.79
CA ASP A 760 -6.32 6.61 -52.59
C ASP A 760 -5.02 6.99 -53.32
N THR A 761 -3.88 6.75 -52.68
CA THR A 761 -2.55 7.03 -53.25
C THR A 761 -1.84 5.82 -53.84
N ASP A 762 -2.51 4.68 -53.95
CA ASP A 762 -1.89 3.46 -54.50
C ASP A 762 -1.84 3.52 -56.04
N ASP A 763 -2.76 4.27 -56.69
CA ASP A 763 -2.73 4.58 -58.12
C ASP A 763 -2.42 6.07 -58.40
N LEU A 764 -1.13 6.41 -58.43
CA LEU A 764 -0.67 7.78 -58.69
C LEU A 764 -0.63 8.13 -60.19
N PRO A 765 -1.01 9.37 -60.57
CA PRO A 765 -0.86 9.86 -61.93
C PRO A 765 0.58 9.75 -62.47
N LYS A 766 0.71 9.47 -63.78
CA LYS A 766 2.03 9.40 -64.45
C LYS A 766 2.58 10.76 -64.91
N LYS A 767 1.76 11.81 -64.88
CA LYS A 767 2.15 13.17 -65.29
C LYS A 767 2.94 13.88 -64.20
N ARG A 768 3.69 14.92 -64.59
CA ARG A 768 4.31 15.88 -63.65
C ARG A 768 3.44 17.12 -63.52
N PRO A 769 3.48 17.83 -62.37
CA PRO A 769 2.74 19.06 -62.22
C PRO A 769 3.29 20.12 -63.18
N PRO A 770 2.43 20.97 -63.78
CA PRO A 770 2.87 22.02 -64.69
C PRO A 770 3.73 23.07 -63.97
N GLN A 771 3.44 23.31 -62.70
CA GLN A 771 4.22 24.18 -61.82
C GLN A 771 4.11 23.67 -60.38
N ILE A 772 5.23 23.66 -59.66
CA ILE A 772 5.26 23.37 -58.22
C ILE A 772 4.91 24.66 -57.47
N TYR A 773 4.00 24.57 -56.50
CA TYR A 773 3.61 25.69 -55.67
C TYR A 773 4.79 26.22 -54.85
N LYS A 774 4.91 27.55 -54.78
CA LYS A 774 5.88 28.25 -53.95
C LYS A 774 5.15 29.30 -53.12
N PRO A 775 5.17 29.21 -51.78
CA PRO A 775 4.50 30.19 -50.94
C PRO A 775 5.10 31.58 -51.13
N SER A 776 4.25 32.61 -51.13
CA SER A 776 4.65 34.02 -51.29
C SER A 776 5.17 34.63 -49.98
N ASN A 777 4.74 34.13 -48.83
CA ASN A 777 5.10 34.60 -47.50
C ASN A 777 5.50 33.41 -46.60
N PRO A 778 6.65 33.44 -45.89
CA PRO A 778 7.04 32.38 -44.95
C PRO A 778 6.12 32.24 -43.71
N ASP A 779 5.26 33.22 -43.42
CA ASP A 779 4.29 33.14 -42.32
C ASP A 779 3.01 32.37 -42.67
N THR A 780 2.83 31.95 -43.93
CA THR A 780 1.72 31.07 -44.31
C THR A 780 1.83 29.71 -43.65
N LEU A 781 0.68 29.03 -43.49
CA LEU A 781 0.60 27.72 -42.86
C LEU A 781 1.34 26.67 -43.67
N ALA A 782 2.27 25.97 -43.02
CA ALA A 782 2.92 24.78 -43.55
C ALA A 782 2.12 23.52 -43.23
N TYR A 783 1.55 23.41 -42.03
CA TYR A 783 0.70 22.30 -41.61
C TYR A 783 -0.10 22.65 -40.35
N LEU A 784 -1.09 21.83 -40.01
CA LEU A 784 -1.79 21.87 -38.72
C LEU A 784 -1.44 20.64 -37.89
N ASP A 785 -1.06 20.87 -36.63
CA ASP A 785 -0.70 19.80 -35.69
C ASP A 785 -1.85 19.61 -34.69
N PHE A 786 -2.58 18.50 -34.83
CA PHE A 786 -3.69 18.15 -33.96
C PHE A 786 -3.29 17.09 -32.93
N SER A 787 -3.73 17.29 -31.70
CA SER A 787 -3.65 16.28 -30.65
C SER A 787 -4.84 16.34 -29.72
N VAL A 788 -5.18 15.19 -29.15
CA VAL A 788 -6.14 15.10 -28.04
C VAL A 788 -5.36 15.28 -26.74
N SER A 789 -5.75 16.28 -25.95
CA SER A 789 -5.18 16.54 -24.62
C SER A 789 -5.58 15.46 -23.61
N THR A 790 -4.94 15.47 -22.43
CA THR A 790 -5.31 14.59 -21.31
C THR A 790 -6.72 14.85 -20.77
N THR A 791 -7.29 16.02 -21.09
CA THR A 791 -8.68 16.38 -20.79
C THR A 791 -9.67 15.86 -21.83
N GLY A 792 -9.21 15.18 -22.88
CA GLY A 792 -10.05 14.72 -23.99
C GLY A 792 -10.38 15.81 -25.01
N MET A 793 -9.98 17.06 -24.76
CA MET A 793 -10.18 18.16 -25.70
C MET A 793 -9.23 18.05 -26.89
N LEU A 794 -9.77 18.15 -28.10
CA LEU A 794 -9.00 18.23 -29.32
C LEU A 794 -8.48 19.67 -29.53
N ALA A 795 -7.16 19.82 -29.65
CA ALA A 795 -6.53 21.10 -29.95
C ALA A 795 -5.66 20.97 -31.21
N GLY A 796 -5.87 21.87 -32.17
CA GLY A 796 -5.03 22.03 -33.36
C GLY A 796 -4.18 23.29 -33.23
N VAL A 797 -2.90 23.22 -33.57
CA VAL A 797 -2.02 24.39 -33.62
C VAL A 797 -1.53 24.68 -35.03
N LYS A 798 -1.43 25.97 -35.33
CA LYS A 798 -1.04 26.52 -36.63
C LYS A 798 0.48 26.59 -36.73
N MET A 799 1.08 25.84 -37.65
CA MET A 799 2.52 25.84 -37.88
C MET A 799 2.84 26.54 -39.20
N SER A 800 3.54 27.67 -39.16
CA SER A 800 3.96 28.40 -40.36
C SER A 800 5.21 27.78 -41.00
N HIS A 801 5.51 28.13 -42.26
CA HIS A 801 6.75 27.70 -42.89
C HIS A 801 7.99 28.23 -42.16
N ALA A 802 7.97 29.48 -41.69
CA ALA A 802 9.03 30.09 -40.89
C ALA A 802 9.28 29.30 -39.60
N ALA A 803 8.21 29.02 -38.83
CA ALA A 803 8.31 28.27 -37.58
C ALA A 803 8.84 26.85 -37.81
N THR A 804 8.35 26.19 -38.87
CA THR A 804 8.76 24.83 -39.23
C THR A 804 10.24 24.75 -39.62
N SER A 805 10.73 25.72 -40.40
CA SER A 805 12.13 25.80 -40.80
C SER A 805 13.05 26.11 -39.61
N ALA A 806 12.65 27.08 -38.76
CA ALA A 806 13.35 27.41 -37.53
C ALA A 806 13.43 26.20 -36.58
N PHE A 807 12.34 25.43 -36.48
CA PHE A 807 12.29 24.22 -35.65
C PHE A 807 13.31 23.17 -36.13
N CYS A 808 13.30 22.86 -37.43
CA CYS A 808 14.25 21.92 -38.02
C CYS A 808 15.70 22.38 -37.85
N ARG A 809 15.96 23.69 -37.96
CA ARG A 809 17.28 24.28 -37.70
C ARG A 809 17.73 24.09 -36.26
N SER A 810 16.83 24.33 -35.31
CA SER A 810 17.12 24.16 -33.88
C SER A 810 17.47 22.70 -33.54
N ILE A 811 16.68 21.73 -34.03
CA ILE A 811 16.98 20.30 -33.86
C ILE A 811 18.29 19.92 -34.54
N LYS A 812 18.52 20.37 -35.78
CA LYS A 812 19.76 20.10 -36.52
C LYS A 812 21.00 20.50 -35.74
N LEU A 813 20.99 21.70 -35.14
CA LEU A 813 22.11 22.21 -34.34
C LEU A 813 22.24 21.50 -33.00
N GLN A 814 21.12 21.14 -32.37
CA GLN A 814 21.14 20.46 -31.07
C GLN A 814 21.65 19.03 -31.17
N CYS A 815 21.20 18.28 -32.17
CA CYS A 815 21.55 16.88 -32.39
C CYS A 815 22.73 16.69 -33.36
N GLU A 816 23.36 17.79 -33.83
CA GLU A 816 24.47 17.75 -34.79
C GLU A 816 24.16 16.90 -36.03
N LEU A 817 23.02 17.17 -36.67
CA LEU A 817 22.53 16.37 -37.80
C LEU A 817 23.19 16.83 -39.11
N TYR A 818 23.76 15.87 -39.84
CA TYR A 818 24.40 16.07 -41.14
C TYR A 818 24.18 14.87 -42.08
N PRO A 819 24.43 14.98 -43.39
CA PRO A 819 24.03 13.95 -44.36
C PRO A 819 24.57 12.53 -44.12
N SER A 820 25.72 12.40 -43.46
CA SER A 820 26.29 11.08 -43.11
C SER A 820 25.87 10.56 -41.72
N ARG A 821 24.92 11.22 -41.04
CA ARG A 821 24.32 10.71 -39.79
C ARG A 821 23.16 9.78 -40.09
N GLU A 822 23.02 8.77 -39.24
CA GLU A 822 21.87 7.87 -39.18
C GLU A 822 21.15 8.05 -37.84
N VAL A 823 19.83 8.12 -37.87
CA VAL A 823 18.97 8.33 -36.70
C VAL A 823 17.87 7.27 -36.70
N ALA A 824 17.70 6.54 -35.59
CA ALA A 824 16.62 5.57 -35.45
C ALA A 824 15.44 6.18 -34.70
N ILE A 825 14.25 6.15 -35.30
CA ILE A 825 13.07 6.80 -34.75
C ILE A 825 11.97 5.76 -34.56
N CYS A 826 11.62 5.50 -33.30
CA CYS A 826 10.54 4.61 -32.89
C CYS A 826 9.45 5.41 -32.17
N LEU A 827 8.76 6.24 -32.95
CA LEU A 827 7.72 7.18 -32.48
C LEU A 827 6.52 7.13 -33.41
N ASP A 828 5.36 7.58 -32.92
CA ASP A 828 4.21 7.83 -33.78
C ASP A 828 4.37 9.16 -34.55
N PRO A 829 4.13 9.19 -35.87
CA PRO A 829 4.41 10.36 -36.71
C PRO A 829 3.23 11.34 -36.85
N TYR A 830 2.31 11.40 -35.90
CA TYR A 830 1.02 12.09 -36.10
C TYR A 830 0.94 13.50 -35.52
N CYS A 831 1.76 13.81 -34.51
CA CYS A 831 1.74 15.13 -33.85
C CYS A 831 3.07 15.41 -33.14
N GLY A 832 3.31 16.68 -32.82
CA GLY A 832 4.42 17.16 -32.00
C GLY A 832 5.81 16.83 -32.56
N LEU A 833 6.77 16.66 -31.66
CA LEU A 833 8.15 16.36 -32.02
C LEU A 833 8.29 15.03 -32.80
N GLY A 834 7.42 14.05 -32.55
CA GLY A 834 7.42 12.77 -33.29
C GLY A 834 7.20 12.97 -34.78
N PHE A 835 6.19 13.76 -35.16
CA PHE A 835 5.94 14.12 -36.56
C PHE A 835 7.13 14.85 -37.20
N VAL A 836 7.70 15.83 -36.50
CA VAL A 836 8.81 16.65 -37.03
C VAL A 836 10.07 15.81 -37.29
N LEU A 837 10.41 14.90 -36.36
CA LEU A 837 11.53 13.97 -36.51
C LEU A 837 11.30 13.00 -37.67
N TRP A 838 10.09 12.47 -37.83
CA TRP A 838 9.74 11.52 -38.89
C TRP A 838 9.72 12.13 -40.28
N CYS A 839 9.12 13.31 -40.45
CA CYS A 839 8.75 13.82 -41.77
C CYS A 839 9.64 14.98 -42.25
N LEU A 840 10.19 15.78 -41.34
CA LEU A 840 10.76 17.10 -41.67
C LEU A 840 12.28 17.14 -41.51
N CYS A 841 12.82 16.65 -40.39
CA CYS A 841 14.23 16.83 -40.04
C CYS A 841 15.21 16.20 -41.03
N SER A 842 14.88 15.05 -41.62
CA SER A 842 15.74 14.34 -42.58
C SER A 842 15.85 15.08 -43.90
N VAL A 843 14.75 15.64 -44.41
CA VAL A 843 14.79 16.50 -45.60
C VAL A 843 15.56 17.79 -45.33
N TYR A 844 15.36 18.43 -44.17
CA TYR A 844 16.07 19.65 -43.83
C TYR A 844 17.59 19.42 -43.68
N SER A 845 17.99 18.45 -42.86
CA SER A 845 19.39 18.23 -42.46
C SER A 845 20.15 17.30 -43.42
N GLY A 846 19.44 16.44 -44.14
CA GLY A 846 19.99 15.44 -45.06
C GLY A 846 20.40 14.13 -44.42
N HIS A 847 20.25 13.97 -43.10
CA HIS A 847 20.58 12.70 -42.42
C HIS A 847 19.61 11.59 -42.84
N GLN A 848 20.03 10.34 -42.68
CA GLN A 848 19.20 9.18 -42.92
C GLN A 848 18.38 8.83 -41.67
N SER A 849 17.06 8.70 -41.82
CA SER A 849 16.16 8.24 -40.77
C SER A 849 15.75 6.79 -40.98
N ILE A 850 16.02 5.96 -39.97
CA ILE A 850 15.57 4.58 -39.86
C ILE A 850 14.27 4.61 -39.07
N LEU A 851 13.16 4.40 -39.78
CA LEU A 851 11.80 4.52 -39.28
C LEU A 851 11.31 3.16 -38.79
N ILE A 852 10.87 3.13 -37.54
CA ILE A 852 10.42 1.91 -36.86
C ILE A 852 9.03 2.20 -36.31
N PRO A 853 7.96 1.74 -36.99
CA PRO A 853 6.61 1.92 -36.48
C PRO A 853 6.44 1.22 -35.12
N PRO A 854 5.90 1.89 -34.08
CA PRO A 854 5.68 1.27 -32.78
C PRO A 854 4.83 0.00 -32.82
N SER A 855 3.86 -0.09 -33.75
CA SER A 855 3.02 -1.27 -33.94
C SER A 855 3.80 -2.54 -34.30
N GLU A 856 4.99 -2.41 -34.91
CA GLU A 856 5.83 -3.57 -35.24
C GLU A 856 6.47 -4.19 -33.98
N LEU A 857 6.61 -3.41 -32.89
CA LEU A 857 7.18 -3.88 -31.62
C LEU A 857 6.20 -4.77 -30.85
N GLU A 858 4.88 -4.62 -31.07
CA GLU A 858 3.87 -5.50 -30.46
C GLU A 858 4.09 -6.96 -30.89
N THR A 859 4.55 -7.18 -32.12
CA THR A 859 4.93 -8.51 -32.62
C THR A 859 6.37 -8.89 -32.25
N THR A 860 7.30 -7.93 -32.26
CA THR A 860 8.71 -8.18 -31.96
C THR A 860 9.29 -7.09 -31.05
N PRO A 861 9.22 -7.25 -29.71
CA PRO A 861 9.65 -6.24 -28.74
C PRO A 861 11.12 -5.81 -28.86
N ALA A 862 11.98 -6.69 -29.37
CA ALA A 862 13.41 -6.41 -29.56
C ALA A 862 13.74 -5.59 -30.81
N LEU A 863 12.77 -5.36 -31.72
CA LEU A 863 13.01 -4.79 -33.05
C LEU A 863 13.76 -3.46 -33.00
N TRP A 864 13.34 -2.54 -32.13
CA TRP A 864 13.97 -1.23 -32.00
C TRP A 864 15.44 -1.33 -31.58
N LEU A 865 15.74 -2.11 -30.54
CA LEU A 865 17.11 -2.28 -30.05
C LEU A 865 17.99 -3.03 -31.07
N LEU A 866 17.42 -4.01 -31.78
CA LEU A 866 18.11 -4.72 -32.86
C LEU A 866 18.46 -3.79 -34.02
N ALA A 867 17.52 -2.93 -34.44
CA ALA A 867 17.76 -1.95 -35.49
C ALA A 867 18.86 -0.94 -35.07
N VAL A 868 18.78 -0.39 -33.86
CA VAL A 868 19.79 0.51 -33.31
C VAL A 868 21.18 -0.14 -33.33
N SER A 869 21.27 -1.42 -32.96
CA SER A 869 22.53 -2.17 -32.95
C SER A 869 23.06 -2.48 -34.36
N GLN A 870 22.20 -3.00 -35.25
CA GLN A 870 22.56 -3.42 -36.61
C GLN A 870 23.09 -2.26 -37.45
N TYR A 871 22.42 -1.11 -37.38
CA TYR A 871 22.80 0.10 -38.10
C TYR A 871 23.81 0.95 -37.30
N LYS A 872 24.27 0.50 -36.12
CA LYS A 872 25.28 1.20 -35.29
C LYS A 872 24.89 2.66 -35.00
N VAL A 873 23.59 2.88 -34.76
CA VAL A 873 22.99 4.20 -34.63
C VAL A 873 23.50 4.89 -33.37
N ARG A 874 23.86 6.17 -33.51
CA ARG A 874 24.30 7.00 -32.38
C ARG A 874 23.15 7.63 -31.62
N ASP A 875 22.16 8.14 -32.35
CA ASP A 875 21.09 8.98 -31.84
C ASP A 875 19.73 8.32 -32.15
N THR A 876 18.92 8.07 -31.12
CA THR A 876 17.62 7.41 -31.25
C THR A 876 16.54 8.08 -30.41
N PHE A 877 15.29 8.01 -30.88
CA PHE A 877 14.14 8.63 -30.26
C PHE A 877 13.02 7.61 -30.06
N CYS A 878 12.41 7.58 -28.88
CA CYS A 878 11.30 6.68 -28.54
C CYS A 878 10.29 7.35 -27.60
N SER A 879 9.11 6.75 -27.43
CA SER A 879 8.11 7.20 -26.44
C SER A 879 8.22 6.39 -25.14
N TYR A 880 7.56 6.84 -24.08
CA TYR A 880 7.47 6.05 -22.85
C TYR A 880 6.82 4.68 -23.08
N SER A 881 5.77 4.61 -23.90
CA SER A 881 5.10 3.35 -24.24
C SER A 881 6.06 2.34 -24.89
N VAL A 882 6.92 2.81 -25.81
CA VAL A 882 7.95 1.96 -26.44
C VAL A 882 8.98 1.49 -25.42
N MET A 883 9.47 2.39 -24.56
CA MET A 883 10.43 2.06 -23.52
C MET A 883 9.87 1.03 -22.53
N GLU A 884 8.61 1.17 -22.14
CA GLU A 884 7.90 0.26 -21.25
C GLU A 884 7.70 -1.12 -21.88
N LEU A 885 7.26 -1.16 -23.14
CA LEU A 885 7.11 -2.41 -23.91
C LEU A 885 8.43 -3.18 -23.98
N CYS A 886 9.54 -2.51 -24.27
CA CYS A 886 10.86 -3.15 -24.27
C CYS A 886 11.30 -3.59 -22.86
N THR A 887 11.05 -2.79 -21.83
CA THR A 887 11.45 -3.12 -20.45
C THR A 887 10.70 -4.34 -19.93
N LYS A 888 9.38 -4.40 -20.13
CA LYS A 888 8.52 -5.53 -19.73
C LYS A 888 8.78 -6.76 -20.60
N GLY A 889 8.80 -6.60 -21.93
CA GLY A 889 8.89 -7.71 -22.88
C GLY A 889 10.26 -8.38 -22.95
N LEU A 890 11.35 -7.66 -22.64
CA LEU A 890 12.73 -8.16 -22.77
C LEU A 890 13.43 -8.40 -21.43
N GLY A 891 12.74 -8.23 -20.29
CA GLY A 891 13.31 -8.31 -18.95
C GLY A 891 14.15 -9.57 -18.68
N SER A 892 13.70 -10.73 -19.20
CA SER A 892 14.38 -12.02 -19.04
C SER A 892 15.25 -12.43 -20.24
N GLN A 893 15.28 -11.63 -21.31
CA GLN A 893 15.90 -12.02 -22.60
C GLN A 893 17.24 -11.35 -22.86
N THR A 894 17.74 -10.51 -21.95
CA THR A 894 18.97 -9.72 -22.14
C THR A 894 20.21 -10.58 -22.44
N GLU A 895 20.41 -11.70 -21.73
CA GLU A 895 21.53 -12.62 -22.01
C GLU A 895 21.43 -13.27 -23.40
N SER A 896 20.23 -13.69 -23.80
CA SER A 896 19.96 -14.25 -25.13
C SER A 896 20.22 -13.23 -26.25
N LEU A 897 19.79 -11.98 -26.04
CA LEU A 897 20.05 -10.89 -26.99
C LEU A 897 21.55 -10.60 -27.12
N LYS A 898 22.30 -10.66 -26.01
CA LYS A 898 23.76 -10.54 -26.03
C LYS A 898 24.41 -11.66 -26.83
N ALA A 899 23.98 -12.90 -26.63
CA ALA A 899 24.47 -14.06 -27.37
C ALA A 899 24.17 -13.96 -28.88
N ARG A 900 23.07 -13.29 -29.25
CA ARG A 900 22.71 -12.95 -30.63
C ARG A 900 23.48 -11.76 -31.21
N GLY A 901 24.41 -11.17 -30.46
CA GLY A 901 25.30 -10.10 -30.90
C GLY A 901 24.71 -8.69 -30.79
N LEU A 902 23.67 -8.47 -29.98
CA LEU A 902 23.12 -7.13 -29.75
C LEU A 902 24.10 -6.29 -28.90
N ASP A 903 24.54 -5.17 -29.47
CA ASP A 903 25.45 -4.19 -28.86
C ASP A 903 24.90 -2.75 -29.00
N LEU A 904 24.68 -2.09 -27.85
CA LEU A 904 24.19 -0.72 -27.71
C LEU A 904 25.31 0.28 -27.34
N SER A 905 26.58 -0.14 -27.31
CA SER A 905 27.72 0.72 -26.95
C SER A 905 27.90 1.96 -27.85
N ARG A 906 27.30 1.94 -29.04
CA ARG A 906 27.31 3.04 -30.01
C ARG A 906 26.30 4.14 -29.69
N VAL A 907 25.25 3.83 -28.91
CA VAL A 907 24.21 4.78 -28.55
C VAL A 907 24.79 5.84 -27.62
N ARG A 908 24.75 7.10 -28.06
CA ARG A 908 25.15 8.25 -27.25
C ARG A 908 23.95 9.05 -26.77
N THR A 909 22.86 9.02 -27.53
CA THR A 909 21.66 9.79 -27.23
C THR A 909 20.44 8.91 -27.50
N CYS A 910 19.66 8.64 -26.46
CA CYS A 910 18.39 7.91 -26.48
C CYS A 910 17.37 8.82 -25.80
N VAL A 911 16.67 9.62 -26.61
CA VAL A 911 15.75 10.63 -26.11
C VAL A 911 14.33 10.07 -26.08
N VAL A 912 13.75 10.09 -24.89
CA VAL A 912 12.33 9.79 -24.69
C VAL A 912 11.51 11.04 -24.93
N VAL A 913 10.64 10.98 -25.94
CA VAL A 913 9.76 12.08 -26.34
C VAL A 913 8.43 11.99 -25.62
N ALA A 914 8.11 13.03 -24.84
CA ALA A 914 6.87 13.12 -24.07
C ALA A 914 6.48 14.58 -23.79
N GLU A 915 5.19 14.81 -23.52
CA GLU A 915 4.62 16.11 -23.11
C GLU A 915 4.22 16.08 -21.63
N GLU A 916 5.03 15.43 -20.77
CA GLU A 916 4.75 15.27 -19.35
C GLU A 916 6.03 15.30 -18.49
N ARG A 917 5.87 15.21 -17.16
CA ARG A 917 7.00 15.09 -16.22
C ARG A 917 7.83 13.84 -16.55
N PRO A 918 9.18 13.93 -16.57
CA PRO A 918 10.04 12.77 -16.75
C PRO A 918 9.77 11.58 -15.81
N ARG A 919 9.57 10.36 -16.38
CA ARG A 919 9.31 9.12 -15.63
C ARG A 919 10.61 8.45 -15.18
N ILE A 920 11.18 8.94 -14.08
CA ILE A 920 12.50 8.53 -13.56
C ILE A 920 12.61 7.03 -13.30
N ALA A 921 11.59 6.41 -12.71
CA ALA A 921 11.62 4.99 -12.38
C ALA A 921 11.74 4.10 -13.64
N LEU A 922 11.02 4.46 -14.70
CA LEU A 922 11.06 3.76 -15.99
C LEU A 922 12.41 3.95 -16.68
N THR A 923 12.91 5.19 -16.77
CA THR A 923 14.20 5.46 -17.43
C THR A 923 15.38 4.80 -16.71
N GLN A 924 15.35 4.77 -15.37
CA GLN A 924 16.35 4.06 -14.57
C GLN A 924 16.26 2.53 -14.74
N SER A 925 15.05 1.96 -14.75
CA SER A 925 14.84 0.53 -14.96
C SER A 925 15.32 0.08 -16.33
N PHE A 926 14.97 0.83 -17.38
CA PHE A 926 15.45 0.60 -18.74
C PHE A 926 16.98 0.65 -18.82
N SER A 927 17.59 1.70 -18.27
CA SER A 927 19.05 1.87 -18.26
C SER A 927 19.77 0.74 -17.51
N LYS A 928 19.20 0.29 -16.39
CA LYS A 928 19.76 -0.82 -15.59
C LYS A 928 19.65 -2.14 -16.34
N LEU A 929 18.51 -2.41 -16.98
CA LEU A 929 18.24 -3.66 -17.69
C LEU A 929 19.17 -3.85 -18.89
N PHE A 930 19.40 -2.80 -19.69
CA PHE A 930 20.19 -2.88 -20.92
C PHE A 930 21.67 -2.47 -20.76
N LYS A 931 22.11 -2.23 -19.51
CA LYS A 931 23.51 -1.88 -19.20
C LYS A 931 24.50 -2.92 -19.74
N ASP A 932 24.21 -4.21 -19.57
CA ASP A 932 25.11 -5.31 -19.96
C ASP A 932 25.16 -5.56 -21.47
N LEU A 933 24.23 -4.94 -22.22
CA LEU A 933 24.22 -4.85 -23.68
C LEU A 933 24.97 -3.61 -24.20
N GLY A 934 25.59 -2.82 -23.32
CA GLY A 934 26.40 -1.67 -23.69
C GLY A 934 25.68 -0.32 -23.63
N LEU A 935 24.40 -0.27 -23.24
CA LEU A 935 23.68 1.00 -23.09
C LEU A 935 24.23 1.79 -21.90
N HIS A 936 24.82 2.94 -22.18
CA HIS A 936 25.33 3.81 -21.12
C HIS A 936 24.17 4.61 -20.48
N PRO A 937 24.03 4.67 -19.14
CA PRO A 937 22.93 5.42 -18.50
C PRO A 937 22.85 6.89 -18.91
N ARG A 938 24.00 7.56 -19.11
CA ARG A 938 24.08 8.93 -19.65
C ARG A 938 23.44 9.11 -21.04
N ALA A 939 23.29 8.04 -21.81
CA ALA A 939 22.67 8.13 -23.13
C ALA A 939 21.15 8.32 -23.02
N VAL A 940 20.52 7.85 -21.94
CA VAL A 940 19.06 7.95 -21.78
C VAL A 940 18.70 9.33 -21.21
N SER A 941 17.85 10.04 -21.93
CA SER A 941 17.42 11.39 -21.57
C SER A 941 15.97 11.63 -22.00
N THR A 942 15.41 12.77 -21.63
CA THR A 942 14.05 13.15 -22.02
C THR A 942 14.04 14.41 -22.86
N SER A 943 12.92 14.67 -23.52
CA SER A 943 12.62 15.95 -24.17
C SER A 943 11.32 16.51 -23.59
N PHE A 944 11.14 17.82 -23.71
CA PHE A 944 9.89 18.47 -23.35
C PHE A 944 9.42 19.42 -24.45
N GLY A 945 8.16 19.28 -24.82
CA GLY A 945 7.41 20.13 -25.72
C GLY A 945 5.96 20.25 -25.25
N CYS A 946 5.22 21.17 -25.86
CA CYS A 946 3.82 21.41 -25.58
C CYS A 946 3.13 21.94 -26.83
N ARG A 947 1.82 22.21 -26.76
CA ARG A 947 1.06 22.65 -27.94
C ARG A 947 1.52 24.00 -28.48
N VAL A 948 1.87 24.96 -27.61
CA VAL A 948 2.32 26.28 -28.07
C VAL A 948 3.74 26.28 -28.65
N ASN A 949 4.57 25.30 -28.24
CA ASN A 949 5.90 25.07 -28.78
C ASN A 949 6.25 23.58 -28.69
N LEU A 950 6.31 22.94 -29.87
CA LEU A 950 6.42 21.48 -30.01
C LEU A 950 7.75 20.89 -29.50
N ALA A 951 8.78 21.72 -29.25
CA ALA A 951 9.96 21.31 -28.49
C ALA A 951 10.67 22.52 -27.86
N ILE A 952 10.76 22.50 -26.54
CA ILE A 952 11.45 23.49 -25.72
C ILE A 952 12.81 22.94 -25.31
N CYS A 953 12.84 21.67 -24.88
CA CYS A 953 14.03 20.99 -24.39
C CYS A 953 14.27 19.69 -25.15
N LEU A 954 15.51 19.45 -25.54
CA LEU A 954 15.95 18.24 -26.23
C LEU A 954 17.41 17.98 -25.88
N GLN A 955 17.71 16.79 -25.34
CA GLN A 955 19.10 16.42 -25.12
C GLN A 955 19.83 16.21 -26.46
N GLY A 956 20.95 16.91 -26.62
CA GLY A 956 21.86 16.75 -27.76
C GLY A 956 23.12 15.99 -27.36
N THR A 957 23.91 15.56 -28.34
CA THR A 957 25.08 14.72 -28.08
C THR A 957 26.22 15.44 -27.36
N SER A 958 26.30 16.76 -27.48
CA SER A 958 27.35 17.62 -26.90
C SER A 958 26.86 18.40 -25.68
N GLY A 959 25.76 17.94 -25.05
CA GLY A 959 25.21 18.54 -23.84
C GLY A 959 25.86 18.00 -22.55
N PRO A 960 25.78 18.76 -21.44
CA PRO A 960 26.11 18.23 -20.12
C PRO A 960 25.15 17.10 -19.73
N ASP A 961 25.54 16.31 -18.74
CA ASP A 961 24.73 15.16 -18.31
C ASP A 961 23.39 15.57 -17.72
N PRO A 962 22.31 14.84 -18.01
CA PRO A 962 21.01 15.09 -17.40
C PRO A 962 21.12 15.03 -15.88
N THR A 963 20.65 16.08 -15.23
CA THR A 963 20.73 16.21 -13.79
C THR A 963 19.46 15.73 -13.10
N THR A 964 19.59 15.13 -11.92
CA THR A 964 18.45 14.76 -11.06
C THR A 964 18.58 15.52 -9.75
N VAL A 965 17.47 16.14 -9.33
CA VAL A 965 17.38 16.87 -8.07
C VAL A 965 16.31 16.24 -7.19
N TYR A 966 16.44 16.45 -5.88
CA TYR A 966 15.45 16.03 -4.90
C TYR A 966 14.83 17.27 -4.30
N VAL A 967 13.50 17.41 -4.41
CA VAL A 967 12.76 18.55 -3.89
C VAL A 967 11.90 18.16 -2.70
N ASP A 968 11.75 19.06 -1.74
CA ASP A 968 10.81 18.90 -0.63
C ASP A 968 9.38 19.00 -1.17
N MET A 969 8.63 17.88 -1.12
CA MET A 969 7.25 17.83 -1.59
C MET A 969 6.34 18.83 -0.85
N ARG A 970 6.61 19.14 0.42
CA ARG A 970 5.80 20.11 1.19
C ARG A 970 6.01 21.54 0.71
N ALA A 971 7.24 21.88 0.33
CA ALA A 971 7.55 23.18 -0.26
C ALA A 971 6.88 23.32 -1.63
N LEU A 972 6.93 22.26 -2.44
CA LEU A 972 6.37 22.22 -3.79
C LEU A 972 4.85 22.49 -3.79
N ARG A 973 4.12 21.95 -2.80
CA ARG A 973 2.68 22.21 -2.59
C ARG A 973 2.31 23.67 -2.31
N HIS A 974 3.30 24.49 -1.95
CA HIS A 974 3.15 25.93 -1.71
C HIS A 974 3.85 26.76 -2.80
N ASP A 975 3.97 26.21 -4.01
CA ASP A 975 4.63 26.82 -5.16
C ASP A 975 6.08 27.27 -4.89
N ARG A 976 6.77 26.56 -3.98
CA ARG A 976 8.19 26.81 -3.66
C ARG A 976 9.06 25.60 -3.96
N VAL A 977 10.27 25.87 -4.42
CA VAL A 977 11.27 24.85 -4.70
C VAL A 977 12.33 24.90 -3.61
N ARG A 978 12.42 23.82 -2.84
CA ARG A 978 13.47 23.60 -1.85
C ARG A 978 14.17 22.30 -2.16
N LEU A 979 15.47 22.37 -2.45
CA LEU A 979 16.31 21.20 -2.64
C LEU A 979 16.58 20.52 -1.29
N VAL A 980 16.55 19.20 -1.31
CA VAL A 980 16.87 18.33 -0.17
C VAL A 980 17.83 17.24 -0.61
N GLU A 981 18.40 16.49 0.33
CA GLU A 981 19.26 15.36 0.01
C GLU A 981 18.44 14.13 -0.37
N ARG A 982 19.05 13.23 -1.15
CA ARG A 982 18.46 11.93 -1.49
C ARG A 982 18.13 11.16 -0.20
N GLY A 983 16.89 10.70 -0.08
CA GLY A 983 16.43 9.93 1.08
C GLY A 983 15.92 10.80 2.24
N SER A 984 15.89 12.13 2.08
CA SER A 984 15.20 13.00 3.05
C SER A 984 13.72 12.64 3.12
N PRO A 985 13.08 12.75 4.31
CA PRO A 985 11.63 12.54 4.43
C PRO A 985 10.87 13.45 3.45
N HIS A 986 9.91 12.89 2.70
CA HIS A 986 9.14 13.59 1.66
C HIS A 986 9.97 14.13 0.49
N SER A 987 11.17 13.59 0.23
CA SER A 987 11.94 13.95 -0.97
C SER A 987 11.28 13.41 -2.23
N LEU A 988 11.01 14.29 -3.21
CA LEU A 988 10.51 13.93 -4.53
C LEU A 988 11.66 14.06 -5.54
N PRO A 989 12.07 12.97 -6.23
CA PRO A 989 13.06 13.06 -7.29
C PRO A 989 12.46 13.69 -8.55
N LEU A 990 13.16 14.66 -9.13
CA LEU A 990 12.84 15.28 -10.42
C LEU A 990 14.07 15.20 -11.33
N MET A 991 13.86 14.73 -12.56
CA MET A 991 14.88 14.65 -13.60
C MET A 991 14.71 15.82 -14.56
N GLU A 992 15.85 16.33 -15.03
CA GLU A 992 15.89 17.38 -16.05
C GLU A 992 15.13 16.95 -17.32
N SER A 993 14.33 17.87 -17.85
CA SER A 993 13.48 17.66 -19.03
C SER A 993 14.23 17.72 -20.37
N GLY A 994 15.56 17.82 -20.33
CA GLY A 994 16.47 18.00 -21.45
C GLY A 994 17.06 19.40 -21.52
N LYS A 995 18.03 19.58 -22.42
CA LYS A 995 18.69 20.88 -22.66
C LYS A 995 17.82 21.82 -23.51
N ILE A 996 17.72 23.09 -23.12
CA ILE A 996 16.97 24.12 -23.85
C ILE A 996 17.52 24.25 -25.28
N LEU A 997 16.60 24.20 -26.25
CA LEU A 997 16.93 24.18 -27.67
C LEU A 997 17.52 25.51 -28.17
N PRO A 998 18.43 25.50 -29.17
CA PRO A 998 18.96 26.72 -29.76
C PRO A 998 17.87 27.66 -30.28
N GLY A 999 17.96 28.96 -29.94
CA GLY A 999 16.97 29.99 -30.28
C GLY A 999 15.73 30.03 -29.39
N VAL A 1000 15.63 29.14 -28.39
CA VAL A 1000 14.54 29.13 -27.41
C VAL A 1000 14.94 29.93 -26.18
N ARG A 1001 14.08 30.85 -25.75
CA ARG A 1001 14.17 31.53 -24.46
C ARG A 1001 12.99 31.12 -23.60
N ILE A 1002 13.24 30.89 -22.31
CA ILE A 1002 12.20 30.55 -21.34
C ILE A 1002 12.29 31.44 -20.10
N ILE A 1003 11.13 31.68 -19.49
CA ILE A 1003 11.02 32.35 -18.20
C ILE A 1003 9.97 31.65 -17.36
N ILE A 1004 10.19 31.59 -16.05
CA ILE A 1004 9.20 31.08 -15.10
C ILE A 1004 8.39 32.27 -14.59
N ALA A 1005 7.08 32.25 -14.83
CA ALA A 1005 6.16 33.32 -14.47
C ALA A 1005 5.05 32.82 -13.56
N ASN A 1006 4.54 33.69 -12.69
CA ASN A 1006 3.36 33.38 -11.91
C ASN A 1006 2.11 33.48 -12.81
N PRO A 1007 1.26 32.43 -12.89
CA PRO A 1007 0.15 32.37 -13.84
C PRO A 1007 -0.97 33.39 -13.58
N GLU A 1008 -1.13 33.84 -12.34
CA GLU A 1008 -2.16 34.80 -11.92
C GLU A 1008 -1.68 36.25 -12.09
N THR A 1009 -0.49 36.54 -11.59
CA THR A 1009 0.06 37.92 -11.56
C THR A 1009 0.83 38.30 -12.83
N LYS A 1010 1.11 37.33 -13.71
CA LYS A 1010 1.90 37.49 -14.94
C LYS A 1010 3.30 38.07 -14.71
N GLY A 1011 3.83 37.94 -13.49
CA GLY A 1011 5.14 38.46 -13.09
C GLY A 1011 6.24 37.38 -13.13
N PRO A 1012 7.50 37.72 -13.45
CA PRO A 1012 8.61 36.79 -13.41
C PRO A 1012 8.92 36.32 -11.98
N LEU A 1013 9.32 35.05 -11.86
CA LEU A 1013 9.68 34.41 -10.59
C LEU A 1013 11.20 34.17 -10.50
N GLY A 1014 11.71 33.94 -9.29
CA GLY A 1014 13.11 33.54 -9.05
C GLY A 1014 13.29 32.02 -8.97
N ASP A 1015 14.54 31.55 -9.05
CA ASP A 1015 14.91 30.11 -9.11
C ASP A 1015 14.34 29.23 -7.96
N SER A 1016 13.91 29.84 -6.84
CA SER A 1016 13.34 29.13 -5.69
C SER A 1016 11.82 28.96 -5.73
N HIS A 1017 11.16 29.32 -6.82
CA HIS A 1017 9.70 29.28 -6.96
C HIS A 1017 9.28 28.35 -8.10
N LEU A 1018 8.14 27.71 -7.90
CA LEU A 1018 7.43 27.00 -8.94
C LEU A 1018 6.53 28.00 -9.67
N GLY A 1019 6.51 27.94 -11.00
CA GLY A 1019 5.63 28.78 -11.79
C GLY A 1019 5.38 28.20 -13.16
N GLU A 1020 4.57 28.90 -13.94
CA GLU A 1020 4.27 28.52 -15.32
C GLU A 1020 5.50 28.80 -16.20
N ILE A 1021 5.84 27.84 -17.05
CA ILE A 1021 6.91 27.97 -18.04
C ILE A 1021 6.37 28.79 -19.20
N TRP A 1022 6.98 29.93 -19.49
CA TRP A 1022 6.66 30.77 -20.64
C TRP A 1022 7.81 30.68 -21.64
N VAL A 1023 7.49 30.58 -22.93
CA VAL A 1023 8.46 30.33 -24.00
C VAL A 1023 8.39 31.37 -25.10
N HIS A 1024 9.57 31.83 -25.53
CA HIS A 1024 9.74 32.70 -26.68
C HIS A 1024 10.72 32.05 -27.66
N SER A 1025 10.25 31.73 -28.86
CA SER A 1025 11.06 31.16 -29.94
C SER A 1025 10.49 31.50 -31.31
N ALA A 1026 11.35 31.52 -32.33
CA ALA A 1026 10.95 31.61 -33.74
C ALA A 1026 10.14 30.39 -34.22
N HIS A 1027 10.17 29.28 -33.49
CA HIS A 1027 9.38 28.07 -33.79
C HIS A 1027 8.18 27.86 -32.86
N ASN A 1028 7.70 28.90 -32.19
CA ASN A 1028 6.38 28.86 -31.57
C ASN A 1028 5.29 28.68 -32.64
N ALA A 1029 4.21 27.98 -32.29
CA ALA A 1029 3.03 27.95 -33.15
C ALA A 1029 2.39 29.35 -33.24
N SER A 1030 1.74 29.67 -34.35
CA SER A 1030 1.15 31.01 -34.57
C SER A 1030 -0.21 31.19 -33.91
N GLY A 1031 -0.79 30.12 -33.35
CA GLY A 1031 -2.05 30.14 -32.63
C GLY A 1031 -2.75 28.79 -32.63
N TYR A 1032 -3.82 28.66 -31.85
CA TYR A 1032 -4.76 27.56 -31.99
C TYR A 1032 -5.57 27.71 -33.28
N PHE A 1033 -5.95 26.58 -33.87
CA PHE A 1033 -6.88 26.52 -34.98
C PHE A 1033 -8.30 26.40 -34.44
N THR A 1034 -9.14 27.40 -34.71
CA THR A 1034 -10.57 27.38 -34.35
C THR A 1034 -11.42 27.84 -35.53
N ILE A 1035 -12.64 27.30 -35.61
CA ILE A 1035 -13.62 27.64 -36.65
C ILE A 1035 -14.74 28.57 -36.13
N TYR A 1036 -14.78 28.83 -34.82
CA TYR A 1036 -15.89 29.53 -34.15
C TYR A 1036 -15.62 31.00 -33.79
N GLY A 1037 -14.55 31.62 -34.30
CA GLY A 1037 -14.34 33.07 -34.19
C GLY A 1037 -13.95 33.59 -32.80
N ASP A 1038 -13.72 32.70 -31.83
CA ASP A 1038 -13.35 33.07 -30.46
C ASP A 1038 -11.82 33.27 -30.30
N GLU A 1039 -11.22 34.04 -31.23
CA GLU A 1039 -9.77 34.33 -31.22
C GLU A 1039 -9.35 35.14 -29.97
N SER A 1040 -10.28 35.85 -29.34
CA SER A 1040 -10.00 36.79 -28.23
C SER A 1040 -9.61 36.09 -26.91
N LEU A 1041 -10.27 34.98 -26.54
CA LEU A 1041 -9.98 34.22 -25.31
C LEU A 1041 -8.69 33.37 -25.41
N GLN A 1042 -8.31 32.95 -26.62
CA GLN A 1042 -7.15 32.08 -26.87
C GLN A 1042 -5.88 32.85 -27.27
N SER A 1043 -5.99 34.12 -27.66
CA SER A 1043 -4.84 35.00 -27.99
C SER A 1043 -3.86 35.17 -26.82
N ASP A 1044 -4.36 35.12 -25.57
CA ASP A 1044 -3.56 35.26 -24.36
C ASP A 1044 -2.49 34.16 -24.21
N HIS A 1045 -2.67 32.98 -24.81
CA HIS A 1045 -1.68 31.90 -24.76
C HIS A 1045 -0.46 32.15 -25.64
N PHE A 1046 -0.58 32.90 -26.73
CA PHE A 1046 0.52 33.11 -27.69
C PHE A 1046 1.11 34.51 -27.64
N ASN A 1047 0.34 35.49 -27.15
CA ASN A 1047 0.69 36.90 -27.14
C ASN A 1047 0.81 37.51 -25.73
N SER A 1048 1.19 36.69 -24.73
CA SER A 1048 1.33 37.16 -23.35
C SER A 1048 2.56 38.04 -23.15
N ARG A 1049 2.45 39.01 -22.24
CA ARG A 1049 3.54 39.89 -21.81
C ARG A 1049 3.65 39.86 -20.29
N LEU A 1050 4.86 40.00 -19.77
CA LEU A 1050 5.07 40.12 -18.33
C LEU A 1050 4.45 41.43 -17.84
N SER A 1051 3.89 41.41 -16.62
CA SER A 1051 3.32 42.61 -16.00
C SER A 1051 4.38 43.62 -15.54
N PHE A 1052 5.61 43.17 -15.31
CA PHE A 1052 6.78 43.97 -14.96
C PHE A 1052 8.08 43.22 -15.32
N GLY A 1053 9.23 43.91 -15.36
CA GLY A 1053 10.47 43.37 -15.90
C GLY A 1053 10.57 43.60 -17.41
N ASP A 1054 10.83 42.56 -18.21
CA ASP A 1054 10.79 42.64 -19.68
C ASP A 1054 9.35 42.56 -20.20
N THR A 1055 8.70 43.71 -20.29
CA THR A 1055 7.31 43.84 -20.78
C THR A 1055 7.22 43.92 -22.31
N GLN A 1056 8.36 44.00 -23.00
CA GLN A 1056 8.45 44.18 -24.46
C GLN A 1056 8.49 42.85 -25.21
N THR A 1057 9.09 41.81 -24.61
CA THR A 1057 9.09 40.47 -25.20
C THR A 1057 7.70 39.84 -25.13
N ILE A 1058 7.25 39.27 -26.26
CA ILE A 1058 6.04 38.46 -26.35
C ILE A 1058 6.38 37.01 -25.99
N TRP A 1059 5.60 36.42 -25.11
CA TRP A 1059 5.77 35.07 -24.60
C TRP A 1059 4.55 34.21 -24.89
N ALA A 1060 4.79 32.93 -25.20
CA ALA A 1060 3.76 31.92 -25.25
C ALA A 1060 3.68 31.17 -23.91
N ARG A 1061 2.46 31.02 -23.38
CA ARG A 1061 2.13 30.35 -22.12
C ARG A 1061 1.97 28.85 -22.37
N THR A 1062 2.82 28.05 -21.76
CA THR A 1062 2.83 26.60 -22.01
C THR A 1062 1.72 25.85 -21.30
N GLY A 1063 1.15 26.39 -20.21
CA GLY A 1063 0.25 25.66 -19.33
C GLY A 1063 0.94 24.60 -18.46
N TYR A 1064 2.27 24.55 -18.42
CA TYR A 1064 3.04 23.63 -17.58
C TYR A 1064 3.77 24.36 -16.47
N LEU A 1065 3.73 23.80 -15.27
CA LEU A 1065 4.47 24.26 -14.11
C LEU A 1065 5.88 23.64 -14.10
N GLY A 1066 6.87 24.46 -13.80
CA GLY A 1066 8.25 24.05 -13.66
C GLY A 1066 9.13 25.09 -12.98
N PHE A 1067 10.41 24.76 -12.85
CA PHE A 1067 11.41 25.68 -12.31
C PHE A 1067 12.76 25.50 -13.02
N LEU A 1068 13.61 26.51 -12.88
CA LEU A 1068 14.97 26.51 -13.40
C LEU A 1068 15.98 26.35 -12.28
N ARG A 1069 17.04 25.61 -12.57
CA ARG A 1069 18.19 25.48 -11.67
C ARG A 1069 19.48 25.60 -12.47
N ARG A 1070 20.33 26.53 -12.04
CA ARG A 1070 21.71 26.60 -12.48
C ARG A 1070 22.53 25.49 -11.83
N THR A 1071 23.07 24.60 -12.66
CA THR A 1071 23.89 23.47 -12.25
C THR A 1071 25.37 23.88 -12.11
N GLU A 1072 26.19 23.01 -11.53
CA GLU A 1072 27.65 23.20 -11.48
C GLU A 1072 28.34 22.82 -12.81
N LEU A 1073 27.63 22.10 -13.68
CA LEU A 1073 28.12 21.71 -15.00
C LEU A 1073 28.19 22.96 -15.89
N THR A 1074 29.23 23.05 -16.70
CA THR A 1074 29.34 24.07 -17.74
C THR A 1074 28.79 23.55 -19.05
N ASP A 1075 28.12 24.43 -19.80
CA ASP A 1075 27.71 24.14 -21.15
C ASP A 1075 28.89 24.31 -22.15
N ALA A 1076 28.62 24.07 -23.43
CA ALA A 1076 29.63 24.17 -24.49
C ALA A 1076 30.18 25.59 -24.69
N ASN A 1077 29.51 26.61 -24.17
CA ASN A 1077 29.92 28.01 -24.26
C ASN A 1077 30.75 28.44 -23.03
N GLY A 1078 30.95 27.55 -22.06
CA GLY A 1078 31.67 27.83 -20.81
C GLY A 1078 30.81 28.48 -19.73
N GLU A 1079 29.52 28.70 -19.98
CA GLU A 1079 28.58 29.21 -18.97
C GLU A 1079 28.04 28.06 -18.11
N ARG A 1080 27.52 28.38 -16.93
CA ARG A 1080 26.86 27.36 -16.09
C ARG A 1080 25.55 26.93 -16.75
N HIS A 1081 25.35 25.62 -16.83
CA HIS A 1081 24.18 25.01 -17.45
C HIS A 1081 22.91 25.24 -16.62
N ASP A 1082 21.91 25.85 -17.24
CA ASP A 1082 20.58 26.06 -16.67
C ASP A 1082 19.65 24.91 -17.08
N ALA A 1083 19.30 24.08 -16.10
CA ALA A 1083 18.44 22.92 -16.26
C ALA A 1083 16.97 23.27 -15.98
N LEU A 1084 16.07 22.83 -16.87
CA LEU A 1084 14.62 22.94 -16.69
C LEU A 1084 14.05 21.65 -16.10
N TYR A 1085 13.22 21.81 -15.06
CA TYR A 1085 12.48 20.71 -14.44
C TYR A 1085 10.98 20.98 -14.57
N VAL A 1086 10.31 20.16 -15.38
CA VAL A 1086 8.85 20.17 -15.50
C VAL A 1086 8.23 19.38 -14.36
N VAL A 1087 7.26 19.98 -13.69
CA VAL A 1087 6.56 19.39 -12.55
C VAL A 1087 5.18 18.87 -12.96
N GLY A 1088 4.46 19.53 -13.86
CA GLY A 1088 3.19 18.98 -14.36
C GLY A 1088 2.33 20.03 -15.04
N ALA A 1089 1.24 19.60 -15.67
CA ALA A 1089 0.26 20.51 -16.27
C ALA A 1089 -0.48 21.30 -15.19
N LEU A 1090 -0.72 22.59 -15.45
CA LEU A 1090 -1.49 23.47 -14.58
C LEU A 1090 -2.95 23.03 -14.49
N ASP A 1091 -3.54 22.62 -15.62
CA ASP A 1091 -4.94 22.21 -15.72
C ASP A 1091 -5.24 20.87 -15.02
N GLU A 1092 -4.22 20.06 -14.76
CA GLU A 1092 -4.34 18.81 -14.01
C GLU A 1092 -4.05 18.98 -12.50
N ALA A 1093 -3.44 20.09 -12.11
CA ALA A 1093 -3.06 20.31 -10.73
C ALA A 1093 -4.31 20.54 -9.88
N MET A 1094 -4.43 19.81 -8.77
CA MET A 1094 -5.58 19.87 -7.87
C MET A 1094 -5.27 20.81 -6.71
N GLU A 1095 -6.14 21.77 -6.44
CA GLU A 1095 -6.05 22.60 -5.24
C GLU A 1095 -6.93 22.00 -4.14
N LEU A 1096 -6.29 21.39 -3.13
CA LEU A 1096 -6.97 20.78 -1.99
C LEU A 1096 -6.42 21.39 -0.71
N ARG A 1097 -7.32 21.89 0.14
CA ARG A 1097 -6.96 22.54 1.42
C ARG A 1097 -5.95 23.69 1.22
N GLY A 1098 -6.11 24.49 0.17
CA GLY A 1098 -5.25 25.64 -0.14
C GLY A 1098 -3.80 25.28 -0.50
N MET A 1099 -3.55 24.02 -0.88
CA MET A 1099 -2.26 23.50 -1.33
C MET A 1099 -2.44 22.87 -2.71
N ARG A 1100 -1.39 22.96 -3.55
CA ARG A 1100 -1.38 22.39 -4.90
C ARG A 1100 -0.83 20.97 -4.89
N TYR A 1101 -1.59 20.02 -5.43
CA TYR A 1101 -1.21 18.63 -5.59
C TYR A 1101 -1.12 18.26 -7.06
N HIS A 1102 -0.06 17.56 -7.44
CA HIS A 1102 0.05 16.98 -8.77
C HIS A 1102 -0.43 15.52 -8.72
N PRO A 1103 -1.39 15.11 -9.58
CA PRO A 1103 -1.93 13.75 -9.59
C PRO A 1103 -0.86 12.65 -9.58
N ILE A 1104 0.18 12.82 -10.39
CA ILE A 1104 1.29 11.87 -10.53
C ILE A 1104 2.00 11.56 -9.20
N ASP A 1105 2.07 12.53 -8.29
CA ASP A 1105 2.72 12.34 -6.99
C ASP A 1105 1.91 11.38 -6.11
N ILE A 1106 0.58 11.50 -6.14
CA ILE A 1106 -0.34 10.65 -5.39
C ILE A 1106 -0.40 9.26 -6.03
N GLU A 1107 -0.54 9.18 -7.36
CA GLU A 1107 -0.58 7.93 -8.12
C GLU A 1107 0.68 7.09 -7.88
N THR A 1108 1.86 7.72 -7.84
CA THR A 1108 3.12 7.01 -7.56
C THR A 1108 3.14 6.37 -6.17
N SER A 1109 2.59 7.05 -5.16
CA SER A 1109 2.48 6.52 -3.80
C SER A 1109 1.46 5.37 -3.74
N VAL A 1110 0.32 5.50 -4.42
CA VAL A 1110 -0.70 4.46 -4.49
C VAL A 1110 -0.20 3.20 -5.19
N ILE A 1111 0.49 3.33 -6.33
CA ILE A 1111 1.07 2.19 -7.06
C ILE A 1111 2.11 1.44 -6.19
N ARG A 1112 2.82 2.16 -5.31
CA ARG A 1112 3.78 1.56 -4.37
C ARG A 1112 3.12 0.88 -3.17
N ALA A 1113 1.85 1.15 -2.90
CA ALA A 1113 1.17 0.69 -1.69
C ALA A 1113 1.00 -0.83 -1.66
N HIS A 1114 0.72 -1.45 -2.82
CA HIS A 1114 0.50 -2.88 -2.92
C HIS A 1114 0.93 -3.43 -4.29
N LYS A 1115 1.48 -4.64 -4.32
CA LYS A 1115 2.01 -5.27 -5.54
C LYS A 1115 0.96 -5.58 -6.62
N SER A 1116 -0.30 -5.78 -6.21
CA SER A 1116 -1.41 -6.08 -7.12
C SER A 1116 -1.96 -4.81 -7.80
N VAL A 1117 -1.44 -3.62 -7.47
CA VAL A 1117 -1.82 -2.37 -8.15
C VAL A 1117 -0.98 -2.21 -9.41
N THR A 1118 -1.60 -2.33 -10.57
CA THR A 1118 -0.91 -2.14 -11.86
C THR A 1118 -0.84 -0.67 -12.25
N GLU A 1119 -1.97 0.01 -12.19
CA GLU A 1119 -2.11 1.42 -12.54
C GLU A 1119 -3.08 2.13 -11.59
N CYS A 1120 -2.95 3.46 -11.53
CA CYS A 1120 -3.80 4.31 -10.71
C CYS A 1120 -4.01 5.66 -11.37
N ALA A 1121 -5.21 6.23 -11.23
CA ALA A 1121 -5.52 7.58 -11.65
C ALA A 1121 -6.26 8.31 -10.53
N VAL A 1122 -5.93 9.60 -10.33
CA VAL A 1122 -6.60 10.42 -9.32
C VAL A 1122 -7.22 11.67 -9.92
N PHE A 1123 -8.38 12.06 -9.39
CA PHE A 1123 -9.08 13.29 -9.76
C PHE A 1123 -9.96 13.78 -8.60
N THR A 1124 -10.49 15.00 -8.73
CA THR A 1124 -11.40 15.57 -7.74
C THR A 1124 -12.86 15.44 -8.15
N TRP A 1125 -13.74 15.15 -7.20
CA TRP A 1125 -15.20 15.23 -7.31
C TRP A 1125 -15.76 15.98 -6.11
N THR A 1126 -16.47 17.10 -6.33
CA THR A 1126 -17.13 17.89 -5.24
C THR A 1126 -16.25 18.18 -4.01
N ASN A 1127 -14.93 18.42 -4.22
CA ASN A 1127 -13.86 18.59 -3.22
C ASN A 1127 -13.33 17.32 -2.55
N LEU A 1128 -13.88 16.15 -2.87
CA LEU A 1128 -13.33 14.85 -2.50
C LEU A 1128 -12.25 14.41 -3.49
N LEU A 1129 -11.23 13.74 -2.98
CA LEU A 1129 -10.24 13.04 -3.79
C LEU A 1129 -10.80 11.66 -4.14
N VAL A 1130 -10.90 11.38 -5.44
CA VAL A 1130 -11.25 10.07 -5.98
C VAL A 1130 -9.97 9.39 -6.46
N VAL A 1131 -9.76 8.15 -6.05
CA VAL A 1131 -8.62 7.33 -6.44
C VAL A 1131 -9.15 6.09 -7.14
N VAL A 1132 -8.85 5.96 -8.43
CA VAL A 1132 -9.17 4.77 -9.23
C VAL A 1132 -7.92 3.90 -9.32
N VAL A 1133 -8.06 2.61 -9.05
CA VAL A 1133 -6.96 1.65 -8.94
C VAL A 1133 -7.28 0.43 -9.81
N GLU A 1134 -6.36 0.07 -10.70
CA GLU A 1134 -6.42 -1.19 -11.43
C GLU A 1134 -5.81 -2.32 -10.61
N LEU A 1135 -6.57 -3.40 -10.46
CA LEU A 1135 -6.18 -4.59 -9.72
C LEU A 1135 -5.75 -5.72 -10.67
N ASP A 1136 -4.52 -6.20 -10.52
CA ASP A 1136 -4.04 -7.48 -11.07
C ASP A 1136 -4.09 -8.55 -9.98
N GLY A 1137 -5.26 -9.15 -9.81
CA GLY A 1137 -5.55 -10.10 -8.74
C GLY A 1137 -6.98 -10.62 -8.79
N SER A 1138 -7.34 -11.43 -7.80
CA SER A 1138 -8.75 -11.87 -7.65
C SER A 1138 -9.61 -10.76 -7.05
N GLU A 1139 -10.90 -10.71 -7.37
CA GLU A 1139 -11.86 -9.74 -6.79
C GLU A 1139 -11.85 -9.73 -5.25
N GLN A 1140 -11.51 -10.86 -4.60
CA GLN A 1140 -11.38 -10.95 -3.14
C GLN A 1140 -10.27 -10.06 -2.57
N GLU A 1141 -9.26 -9.69 -3.36
CA GLU A 1141 -8.18 -8.78 -2.98
C GLU A 1141 -8.59 -7.30 -3.14
N ALA A 1142 -9.68 -6.99 -3.85
CA ALA A 1142 -10.08 -5.61 -4.14
C ALA A 1142 -10.32 -4.80 -2.86
N LEU A 1143 -11.02 -5.39 -1.89
CA LEU A 1143 -11.36 -4.73 -0.64
C LEU A 1143 -10.16 -4.58 0.31
N ASP A 1144 -9.13 -5.43 0.18
CA ASP A 1144 -7.88 -5.29 0.92
C ASP A 1144 -7.11 -4.03 0.52
N LEU A 1145 -7.28 -3.55 -0.72
CA LEU A 1145 -6.62 -2.34 -1.20
C LEU A 1145 -7.18 -1.06 -0.56
N VAL A 1146 -8.46 -1.03 -0.17
CA VAL A 1146 -9.14 0.19 0.27
C VAL A 1146 -8.45 0.84 1.50
N PRO A 1147 -8.15 0.09 2.60
CA PRO A 1147 -7.41 0.66 3.72
C PRO A 1147 -5.98 1.06 3.36
N LEU A 1148 -5.30 0.28 2.51
CA LEU A 1148 -3.91 0.55 2.09
C LEU A 1148 -3.80 1.87 1.29
N VAL A 1149 -4.65 2.03 0.28
CA VAL A 1149 -4.72 3.23 -0.56
C VAL A 1149 -5.06 4.45 0.31
N THR A 1150 -6.06 4.33 1.17
CA THR A 1150 -6.49 5.42 2.06
C THR A 1150 -5.37 5.83 3.02
N ASN A 1151 -4.67 4.87 3.63
CA ASN A 1151 -3.58 5.11 4.57
C ASN A 1151 -2.38 5.77 3.88
N VAL A 1152 -1.93 5.25 2.74
CA VAL A 1152 -0.74 5.78 2.04
C VAL A 1152 -0.96 7.23 1.59
N VAL A 1153 -2.15 7.53 1.05
CA VAL A 1153 -2.49 8.91 0.67
C VAL A 1153 -2.57 9.82 1.90
N LEU A 1154 -3.12 9.33 3.01
CA LEU A 1154 -3.21 10.11 4.23
C LEU A 1154 -1.84 10.42 4.86
N GLU A 1155 -0.95 9.43 4.93
CA GLU A 1155 0.36 9.56 5.57
C GLU A 1155 1.38 10.33 4.70
N GLU A 1156 1.44 10.05 3.39
CA GLU A 1156 2.40 10.70 2.50
C GLU A 1156 1.89 12.06 1.98
N HIS A 1157 0.57 12.17 1.77
CA HIS A 1157 -0.04 13.35 1.16
C HIS A 1157 -0.83 14.24 2.13
N TYR A 1158 -1.14 13.81 3.35
CA TYR A 1158 -1.97 14.58 4.29
C TYR A 1158 -3.34 14.97 3.70
N LEU A 1159 -3.88 14.07 2.88
CA LEU A 1159 -5.17 14.17 2.23
C LEU A 1159 -6.03 12.97 2.62
N ILE A 1160 -7.31 13.23 2.84
CA ILE A 1160 -8.29 12.16 3.03
C ILE A 1160 -8.84 11.80 1.65
N VAL A 1161 -8.73 10.52 1.30
CA VAL A 1161 -9.39 9.95 0.12
C VAL A 1161 -10.87 9.85 0.42
N GLY A 1162 -11.72 10.44 -0.42
CA GLY A 1162 -13.18 10.37 -0.25
C GLY A 1162 -13.79 9.15 -0.93
N VAL A 1163 -13.24 8.74 -2.09
CA VAL A 1163 -13.72 7.56 -2.82
C VAL A 1163 -12.54 6.76 -3.35
N VAL A 1164 -12.54 5.45 -3.11
CA VAL A 1164 -11.62 4.49 -3.74
C VAL A 1164 -12.43 3.62 -4.69
N VAL A 1165 -12.04 3.58 -5.96
CA VAL A 1165 -12.69 2.79 -7.01
C VAL A 1165 -11.68 1.73 -7.46
N VAL A 1166 -12.03 0.46 -7.32
CA VAL A 1166 -11.20 -0.67 -7.78
C VAL A 1166 -11.80 -1.21 -9.07
N VAL A 1167 -10.99 -1.30 -10.12
CA VAL A 1167 -11.40 -1.70 -11.49
C VAL A 1167 -10.47 -2.78 -12.03
N ASP A 1168 -10.91 -3.48 -13.08
CA ASP A 1168 -10.08 -4.38 -13.85
C ASP A 1168 -8.93 -3.67 -14.58
N VAL A 1169 -7.89 -4.43 -14.91
CA VAL A 1169 -6.75 -3.94 -15.70
C VAL A 1169 -7.20 -3.47 -17.09
N GLY A 1170 -6.76 -2.27 -17.48
CA GLY A 1170 -7.08 -1.66 -18.77
C GLY A 1170 -8.30 -0.73 -18.79
N VAL A 1171 -8.99 -0.55 -17.66
CA VAL A 1171 -10.11 0.38 -17.52
C VAL A 1171 -9.64 1.84 -17.51
N ILE A 1172 -8.45 2.13 -16.96
CA ILE A 1172 -7.90 3.49 -16.96
C ILE A 1172 -7.48 3.84 -18.40
N PRO A 1173 -8.11 4.83 -19.05
CA PRO A 1173 -7.82 5.16 -20.43
C PRO A 1173 -6.44 5.81 -20.56
N ILE A 1174 -5.54 5.15 -21.28
CA ILE A 1174 -4.20 5.66 -21.60
C ILE A 1174 -4.13 5.92 -23.11
N ASN A 1175 -3.71 7.13 -23.49
CA ASN A 1175 -3.58 7.47 -24.90
C ASN A 1175 -2.33 6.81 -25.51
N SER A 1176 -2.22 6.87 -26.84
CA SER A 1176 -1.08 6.31 -27.58
C SER A 1176 0.32 6.82 -27.18
N ARG A 1177 0.41 7.99 -26.50
CA ARG A 1177 1.68 8.55 -26.01
C ARG A 1177 2.04 8.02 -24.61
N GLY A 1178 1.15 7.24 -24.01
CA GLY A 1178 1.31 6.71 -22.65
C GLY A 1178 0.70 7.61 -21.57
N GLU A 1179 -0.03 8.67 -21.92
CA GLU A 1179 -0.59 9.63 -20.96
C GLU A 1179 -2.00 9.20 -20.50
N LYS A 1180 -2.27 9.35 -19.20
CA LYS A 1180 -3.57 9.00 -18.59
C LYS A 1180 -4.63 10.06 -18.92
N GLN A 1181 -5.77 9.64 -19.44
CA GLN A 1181 -6.91 10.51 -19.77
C GLN A 1181 -7.82 10.69 -18.54
N ARG A 1182 -7.31 11.36 -17.50
CA ARG A 1182 -7.96 11.49 -16.18
C ARG A 1182 -9.35 12.10 -16.24
N MET A 1183 -9.58 13.08 -17.12
CA MET A 1183 -10.88 13.73 -17.25
C MET A 1183 -11.91 12.82 -17.91
N HIS A 1184 -11.50 12.03 -18.90
CA HIS A 1184 -12.39 11.04 -19.50
C HIS A 1184 -12.82 9.98 -18.48
N LEU A 1185 -11.86 9.51 -17.66
CA LEU A 1185 -12.14 8.60 -16.54
C LEU A 1185 -13.10 9.23 -15.52
N ARG A 1186 -12.87 10.51 -15.15
CA ARG A 1186 -13.74 11.25 -14.25
C ARG A 1186 -15.16 11.39 -14.81
N ASP A 1187 -15.28 11.79 -16.06
CA ASP A 1187 -16.59 12.01 -16.68
C ASP A 1187 -17.35 10.68 -16.83
N GLY A 1188 -16.64 9.58 -17.13
CA GLY A 1188 -17.19 8.22 -17.10
C GLY A 1188 -17.65 7.80 -15.69
N PHE A 1189 -16.88 8.13 -14.65
CA PHE A 1189 -17.29 7.92 -13.25
C PHE A 1189 -18.55 8.71 -12.90
N LEU A 1190 -18.62 9.99 -13.28
CA LEU A 1190 -19.77 10.86 -13.00
C LEU A 1190 -21.03 10.46 -13.79
N ALA A 1191 -20.85 9.84 -14.95
CA ALA A 1191 -21.92 9.35 -15.80
C ALA A 1191 -22.35 7.90 -15.48
N ASP A 1192 -21.77 7.28 -14.45
CA ASP A 1192 -22.01 5.88 -14.08
C ASP A 1192 -21.74 4.89 -15.23
N GLN A 1193 -20.68 5.15 -16.00
CA GLN A 1193 -20.24 4.35 -17.16
C GLN A 1193 -19.04 3.45 -16.85
N LEU A 1194 -18.47 3.56 -15.65
CA LEU A 1194 -17.44 2.64 -15.18
C LEU A 1194 -18.11 1.38 -14.63
N ASP A 1195 -17.50 0.23 -14.90
CA ASP A 1195 -17.89 -1.06 -14.33
C ASP A 1195 -16.84 -1.47 -13.26
N PRO A 1196 -16.94 -0.95 -12.03
CA PRO A 1196 -15.96 -1.21 -10.99
C PRO A 1196 -16.18 -2.57 -10.32
N ILE A 1197 -15.09 -3.22 -9.95
CA ILE A 1197 -15.10 -4.38 -9.04
C ILE A 1197 -15.66 -3.95 -7.69
N TYR A 1198 -15.25 -2.78 -7.19
CA TYR A 1198 -15.76 -2.23 -5.94
C TYR A 1198 -15.63 -0.70 -5.87
N VAL A 1199 -16.59 -0.05 -5.20
CA VAL A 1199 -16.56 1.39 -4.89
C VAL A 1199 -16.67 1.58 -3.38
N ALA A 1200 -15.61 2.10 -2.77
CA ALA A 1200 -15.58 2.43 -1.34
C ALA A 1200 -15.78 3.94 -1.15
N TYR A 1201 -16.88 4.31 -0.48
CA TYR A 1201 -17.10 5.67 0.00
C TYR A 1201 -16.56 5.81 1.41
N ASN A 1202 -15.47 6.56 1.57
CA ASN A 1202 -14.88 6.82 2.86
C ASN A 1202 -15.70 7.89 3.59
N MET A 1203 -16.19 7.56 4.79
CA MET A 1203 -17.09 8.42 5.58
C MET A 1203 -16.38 9.39 6.52
#